data_AF-A0A2E3WAC7-F1
#
_entry.id   AF-A0A2E3WAC7-F1
#
_cell.length_a   1.000
_cell.length_b   1.000
_cell.length_c   1.000
_cell.angle_alpha   90.00
_cell.angle_beta   90.00
_cell.angle_gamma   90.00
#
_symmetry.space_group_name_H-M   'P 1'
#
loop_
_entity.id
_entity.type
_entity.pdbx_description
1 polymer ?
#
loop_
_entity_poly.entity_id
_entity_poly.type
_entity_poly.pdbx_seq_one_letter_code
_entity_poly.pdbx_strand_id
1 'polypeptide(L)'
;MEHDKNFNGSIARTTKDSTASWTSNATSLKRSPNIVMVVLDDIGYSQLGCYGSDISTPALDSLATDGLRYANFHVTPLCSPTRACLLTGRNHHSVGVGRVVESTNGYPNTRGFVSREAANLAEILRPQGYQTLAAGKWHLASCDETSPAGPYDHWPLQRGFDRFYGFLAGETNQWNPELIMGNERIEQPSKDGYHLSEGIVDESCRWLRQLASADPDKPFFLYAAFAAGHSPHHVPKSFADKYQGMFDDGWDAARDRILARQKASGLLPKDQRLAPRNPGVQVWDKLSGEEKKVCARFEEVFAGFMEHCDVQIARLLAQLDALGKRDDTIVIAMSDNGATALGGPLGSYDHQRARGGIRPTVKENLARLDDLGGPDNYGIYPFGWAMAGNTPFKRYKGNTYAGGIRAPLIIRWPAGIKEKGKTRRQFYHAVDVTPTLLDLIGLPLPEQVNGIEQMPLHGTSMANTLNDNEADTRKKVQYFETTGHRAIWHEGWKAVTFHTRGDDFETEQWELYHLDEDMAEIDNLAEQHPERLKEMIELWWQEAEQHGVLPLDDMSGINGAGWWPEPKNHWVLYQDAVLPHHFKAGPRLLGVSHRITARVERATNEKGVIISDGGRFGGWSLFIQDNQLHYAVNLYGDCGRATATKEIPLGKTTVRIDVLKTGDQEGRVRFYIDDQPAGEETLTQFHKYNFTNEPLEVGRDSQTPVDSSYTSPNVFTGKIVDVVIDAVGEDVVDQNKALEELMGSQ
;
A
#
# COMPACT_ATOMS: atom_id res chain seq x y z
N MET A 1 -36.05 31.21 -18.88
CA MET A 1 -34.80 31.54 -18.16
C MET A 1 -34.69 30.52 -17.04
N GLU A 2 -34.13 29.37 -17.37
CA GLU A 2 -34.11 28.14 -16.55
C GLU A 2 -32.65 27.71 -16.30
N HIS A 3 -31.71 28.66 -16.38
CA HIS A 3 -30.28 28.35 -16.49
C HIS A 3 -29.58 28.19 -15.13
N ASP A 4 -30.23 28.54 -14.02
CA ASP A 4 -29.75 28.23 -12.67
C ASP A 4 -30.95 28.03 -11.73
N LYS A 5 -31.19 26.78 -11.32
CA LYS A 5 -32.34 26.40 -10.47
C LYS A 5 -32.24 26.96 -9.05
N ASN A 6 -31.07 27.46 -8.64
CA ASN A 6 -30.79 27.90 -7.28
C ASN A 6 -30.68 29.42 -7.15
N PHE A 7 -30.92 30.18 -8.23
CA PHE A 7 -30.94 31.64 -8.19
C PHE A 7 -32.26 32.14 -7.59
N ASN A 8 -32.18 32.68 -6.37
CA ASN A 8 -33.33 33.23 -5.64
C ASN A 8 -33.58 34.73 -5.91
N GLY A 9 -32.90 35.31 -6.90
CA GLY A 9 -33.04 36.73 -7.26
C GLY A 9 -34.11 36.97 -8.34
N SER A 10 -34.12 38.17 -8.91
CA SER A 10 -34.95 38.53 -10.06
C SER A 10 -34.10 39.11 -11.18
N ILE A 11 -34.37 38.75 -12.43
CA ILE A 11 -33.64 39.26 -13.61
C ILE A 11 -34.61 40.07 -14.46
N ALA A 12 -34.35 41.35 -14.59
CA ALA A 12 -35.06 42.28 -15.45
C ALA A 12 -34.14 42.82 -16.56
N ARG A 13 -34.60 43.82 -17.32
CA ARG A 13 -33.85 44.38 -18.47
C ARG A 13 -32.55 45.06 -18.07
N THR A 14 -32.48 45.59 -16.85
CA THR A 14 -31.31 46.28 -16.33
C THR A 14 -30.99 45.81 -14.90
N THR A 15 -29.75 45.99 -14.45
CA THR A 15 -29.36 45.74 -13.06
C THR A 15 -30.14 46.59 -12.06
N LYS A 16 -30.64 47.75 -12.47
CA LYS A 16 -31.50 48.62 -11.64
C LYS A 16 -32.85 47.98 -11.30
N ASP A 17 -33.36 47.15 -12.21
CA ASP A 17 -34.67 46.49 -12.08
C ASP A 17 -34.53 45.02 -11.66
N SER A 18 -33.30 44.55 -11.41
CA SER A 18 -32.98 43.16 -11.08
C SER A 18 -32.55 43.04 -9.62
N THR A 19 -32.89 41.93 -8.98
CA THR A 19 -32.40 41.57 -7.65
C THR A 19 -31.32 40.51 -7.81
N ALA A 20 -30.06 40.86 -7.52
CA ALA A 20 -29.01 39.85 -7.43
C ALA A 20 -29.25 38.93 -6.23
N SER A 21 -28.93 37.65 -6.39
CA SER A 21 -28.87 36.68 -5.31
C SER A 21 -27.63 35.84 -5.55
N TRP A 22 -26.88 35.58 -4.48
CA TRP A 22 -25.82 34.59 -4.50
C TRP A 22 -26.44 33.23 -4.20
N THR A 23 -26.08 32.25 -5.01
CA THR A 23 -26.45 30.86 -4.78
C THR A 23 -25.85 30.42 -3.43
N SER A 24 -26.65 30.38 -2.37
CA SER A 24 -26.24 29.80 -1.10
C SER A 24 -26.46 28.29 -1.19
N ASN A 25 -25.39 27.51 -1.20
CA ASN A 25 -25.50 26.07 -1.02
C ASN A 25 -25.93 25.82 0.43
N ALA A 26 -27.23 25.76 0.69
CA ALA A 26 -27.75 25.35 1.99
C ALA A 26 -27.31 23.90 2.22
N THR A 27 -26.48 23.66 3.23
CA THR A 27 -26.10 22.30 3.62
C THR A 27 -27.33 21.57 4.15
N SER A 28 -27.52 20.32 3.72
CA SER A 28 -28.61 19.46 4.22
C SER A 28 -28.25 18.74 5.52
N LEU A 29 -27.01 18.90 5.99
CA LEU A 29 -26.46 18.17 7.13
C LEU A 29 -27.01 18.67 8.46
N LYS A 30 -27.30 17.73 9.38
CA LYS A 30 -27.71 18.05 10.75
C LYS A 30 -26.57 18.63 11.57
N ARG A 31 -25.34 18.18 11.27
CA ARG A 31 -24.07 18.65 11.82
C ARG A 31 -22.97 18.34 10.82
N SER A 32 -21.90 19.14 10.85
CA SER A 32 -20.80 19.01 9.91
C SER A 32 -19.44 18.97 10.64
N PRO A 33 -19.20 17.98 11.52
CA PRO A 33 -17.90 17.83 12.16
C PRO A 33 -16.81 17.61 11.10
N ASN A 34 -15.59 18.04 11.38
CA ASN A 34 -14.47 17.66 10.55
C ASN A 34 -14.19 16.16 10.71
N ILE A 35 -13.59 15.55 9.71
CA ILE A 35 -13.26 14.12 9.72
C ILE A 35 -11.76 13.99 9.40
N VAL A 36 -11.03 13.30 10.27
CA VAL A 36 -9.65 12.88 10.01
C VAL A 36 -9.61 11.36 10.12
N MET A 37 -9.30 10.70 9.00
CA MET A 37 -9.10 9.26 8.93
C MET A 37 -7.59 8.98 8.78
N VAL A 38 -6.98 8.51 9.86
CA VAL A 38 -5.61 8.02 9.89
C VAL A 38 -5.60 6.53 9.58
N VAL A 39 -4.92 6.14 8.51
CA VAL A 39 -4.73 4.73 8.13
C VAL A 39 -3.26 4.39 8.19
N LEU A 40 -2.91 3.37 8.97
CA LEU A 40 -1.59 2.75 9.04
C LEU A 40 -1.55 1.53 8.11
N ASP A 41 -0.35 1.13 7.70
CA ASP A 41 -0.13 0.12 6.65
C ASP A 41 0.63 -1.06 7.25
N ASP A 42 0.05 -2.27 7.23
CA ASP A 42 0.65 -3.50 7.78
C ASP A 42 0.87 -3.53 9.31
N ILE A 43 0.09 -2.77 10.07
CA ILE A 43 0.18 -2.76 11.53
C ILE A 43 -0.69 -3.84 12.14
N GLY A 44 -0.04 -4.81 12.77
CA GLY A 44 -0.68 -5.86 13.55
C GLY A 44 -1.46 -5.33 14.75
N TYR A 45 -2.42 -6.12 15.21
CA TYR A 45 -3.34 -5.77 16.30
C TYR A 45 -2.65 -5.22 17.55
N SER A 46 -1.45 -5.70 17.87
CA SER A 46 -0.69 -5.42 19.09
C SER A 46 0.57 -4.59 18.88
N GLN A 47 0.66 -3.84 17.78
CA GLN A 47 1.82 -2.98 17.51
C GLN A 47 1.60 -1.51 17.94
N LEU A 48 0.49 -1.24 18.65
CA LEU A 48 0.23 0.06 19.30
C LEU A 48 0.27 -0.09 20.83
N GLY A 49 0.79 0.91 21.54
CA GLY A 49 0.89 0.91 23.00
C GLY A 49 -0.47 0.68 23.68
N CYS A 50 -1.50 1.37 23.22
CA CYS A 50 -2.89 1.21 23.67
C CYS A 50 -3.55 -0.11 23.25
N TYR A 51 -2.86 -0.96 22.48
CA TYR A 51 -3.22 -2.34 22.20
C TYR A 51 -2.27 -3.36 22.87
N GLY A 52 -1.41 -2.91 23.78
CA GLY A 52 -0.54 -3.75 24.61
C GLY A 52 0.91 -3.81 24.16
N SER A 53 1.29 -3.09 23.10
CA SER A 53 2.67 -3.11 22.58
C SER A 53 3.70 -2.59 23.57
N ASP A 54 4.95 -2.96 23.32
CA ASP A 54 6.17 -2.39 23.88
C ASP A 54 6.58 -1.08 23.16
N ILE A 55 6.11 -0.87 21.93
CA ILE A 55 6.46 0.27 21.08
C ILE A 55 5.81 1.56 21.60
N SER A 56 6.56 2.67 21.59
CA SER A 56 6.05 3.97 22.04
C SER A 56 5.18 4.63 20.96
N THR A 57 3.87 4.69 21.21
CA THR A 57 2.89 5.39 20.33
C THR A 57 2.00 6.38 21.10
N PRO A 58 2.60 7.38 21.80
CA PRO A 58 1.86 8.28 22.68
C PRO A 58 0.73 9.07 22.02
N ALA A 59 0.82 9.42 20.73
CA ALA A 59 -0.24 10.14 20.03
C ALA A 59 -1.49 9.25 19.86
N LEU A 60 -1.30 8.03 19.35
CA LEU A 60 -2.38 7.04 19.23
C LEU A 60 -2.93 6.64 20.62
N ASP A 61 -2.06 6.51 21.62
CA ASP A 61 -2.47 6.21 22.99
C ASP A 61 -3.31 7.34 23.59
N SER A 62 -2.99 8.60 23.27
CA SER A 62 -3.79 9.75 23.67
C SER A 62 -5.17 9.75 23.02
N LEU A 63 -5.28 9.37 21.74
CA LEU A 63 -6.56 9.23 21.05
C LEU A 63 -7.43 8.14 21.69
N ALA A 64 -6.82 7.02 22.07
CA ALA A 64 -7.50 5.94 22.78
C ALA A 64 -7.96 6.37 24.19
N THR A 65 -7.13 7.15 24.90
CA THR A 65 -7.44 7.65 26.24
C THR A 65 -8.57 8.68 26.21
N ASP A 66 -8.55 9.58 25.23
CA ASP A 66 -9.59 10.62 25.04
C ASP A 66 -10.80 10.14 24.23
N GLY A 67 -10.78 8.91 23.74
CA GLY A 67 -11.79 8.34 22.85
C GLY A 67 -12.15 6.91 23.22
N LEU A 68 -12.40 6.11 22.18
CA LEU A 68 -12.81 4.72 22.26
C LEU A 68 -11.82 3.85 21.51
N ARG A 69 -11.54 2.65 22.03
CA ARG A 69 -10.83 1.58 21.32
C ARG A 69 -11.79 0.46 20.98
N TYR A 70 -11.64 -0.17 19.82
CA TYR A 70 -12.42 -1.34 19.43
C TYR A 70 -11.55 -2.59 19.48
N ALA A 71 -11.91 -3.53 20.36
CA ALA A 71 -11.21 -4.80 20.49
C ALA A 71 -11.60 -5.81 19.39
N ASN A 72 -12.74 -5.59 18.72
CA ASN A 72 -13.38 -6.53 17.80
C ASN A 72 -13.66 -5.93 16.42
N PHE A 73 -12.75 -5.08 15.95
CA PHE A 73 -12.78 -4.49 14.61
C PHE A 73 -12.01 -5.35 13.61
N HIS A 74 -12.56 -5.47 12.40
CA HIS A 74 -12.02 -6.28 11.34
C HIS A 74 -11.80 -5.48 10.06
N VAL A 75 -10.86 -5.95 9.27
CA VAL A 75 -10.51 -5.46 7.95
C VAL A 75 -10.40 -6.65 7.00
N THR A 76 -10.15 -6.38 5.72
CA THR A 76 -9.72 -7.44 4.81
C THR A 76 -8.25 -7.76 5.10
N PRO A 77 -7.72 -8.93 4.70
CA PRO A 77 -6.34 -9.27 4.99
C PRO A 77 -5.33 -8.62 4.02
N LEU A 78 -5.74 -7.62 3.24
CA LEU A 78 -4.90 -6.87 2.29
C LEU A 78 -5.25 -5.37 2.25
N CYS A 79 -4.28 -4.58 1.81
CA CYS A 79 -4.34 -3.11 1.82
C CYS A 79 -5.36 -2.51 0.84
N SER A 80 -5.26 -2.75 -0.48
CA SER A 80 -6.23 -2.20 -1.46
C SER A 80 -7.68 -2.59 -1.14
N PRO A 81 -7.98 -3.88 -0.85
CA PRO A 81 -9.34 -4.29 -0.54
C PRO A 81 -9.90 -3.64 0.74
N THR A 82 -9.09 -3.44 1.79
CA THR A 82 -9.53 -2.71 2.99
C THR A 82 -9.79 -1.24 2.67
N ARG A 83 -8.90 -0.57 1.92
CA ARG A 83 -9.06 0.85 1.56
C ARG A 83 -10.34 1.07 0.74
N ALA A 84 -10.66 0.13 -0.15
CA ALA A 84 -11.93 0.12 -0.89
C ALA A 84 -13.13 0.00 0.07
N CYS A 85 -13.07 -0.91 1.06
CA CYS A 85 -14.11 -1.03 2.08
C CYS A 85 -14.30 0.26 2.88
N LEU A 86 -13.21 0.87 3.35
CA LEU A 86 -13.23 2.06 4.19
C LEU A 86 -13.87 3.26 3.48
N LEU A 87 -13.48 3.52 2.23
CA LEU A 87 -13.93 4.69 1.49
C LEU A 87 -15.31 4.51 0.86
N THR A 88 -15.84 3.30 0.74
CA THR A 88 -17.13 3.05 0.07
C THR A 88 -18.21 2.51 1.00
N GLY A 89 -17.85 1.92 2.14
CA GLY A 89 -18.78 1.20 3.01
C GLY A 89 -19.33 -0.10 2.41
N ARG A 90 -18.62 -0.68 1.44
CA ARG A 90 -19.07 -1.84 0.65
C ARG A 90 -17.95 -2.88 0.56
N ASN A 91 -18.36 -4.14 0.46
CA ASN A 91 -17.43 -5.26 0.33
C ASN A 91 -16.54 -5.12 -0.92
N HIS A 92 -15.26 -5.44 -0.76
CA HIS A 92 -14.21 -5.17 -1.74
C HIS A 92 -14.41 -5.90 -3.08
N HIS A 93 -14.95 -7.12 -3.09
CA HIS A 93 -15.32 -7.82 -4.34
C HIS A 93 -16.40 -7.08 -5.13
N SER A 94 -17.45 -6.63 -4.45
CA SER A 94 -18.59 -5.98 -5.11
C SER A 94 -18.20 -4.67 -5.79
N VAL A 95 -17.15 -4.01 -5.29
CA VAL A 95 -16.64 -2.77 -5.86
C VAL A 95 -15.46 -2.99 -6.83
N GLY A 96 -15.00 -4.23 -6.99
CA GLY A 96 -13.98 -4.61 -7.98
C GLY A 96 -12.54 -4.67 -7.48
N VAL A 97 -12.31 -4.64 -6.17
CA VAL A 97 -10.98 -4.66 -5.54
C VAL A 97 -10.84 -5.94 -4.69
N GLY A 98 -11.09 -7.10 -5.29
CA GLY A 98 -10.99 -8.42 -4.64
C GLY A 98 -9.59 -8.74 -4.11
N ARG A 99 -8.55 -8.20 -4.75
CA ARG A 99 -7.14 -8.31 -4.34
C ARG A 99 -6.39 -7.01 -4.60
N VAL A 100 -5.07 -7.01 -4.37
CA VAL A 100 -4.22 -5.85 -4.67
C VAL A 100 -4.32 -5.45 -6.14
N VAL A 101 -4.34 -4.15 -6.43
CA VAL A 101 -4.60 -3.60 -7.77
C VAL A 101 -3.51 -3.94 -8.80
N GLU A 102 -2.35 -4.35 -8.34
CA GLU A 102 -1.26 -4.90 -9.14
C GLU A 102 -1.64 -6.25 -9.76
N SER A 103 -2.44 -7.08 -9.07
CA SER A 103 -2.74 -8.47 -9.44
C SER A 103 -4.16 -8.66 -9.97
N THR A 104 -4.52 -7.96 -11.03
CA THR A 104 -5.88 -7.98 -11.59
C THR A 104 -5.97 -8.98 -12.76
N ASN A 105 -7.12 -9.62 -12.95
CA ASN A 105 -7.27 -10.77 -13.88
C ASN A 105 -8.45 -10.65 -14.88
N GLY A 106 -9.04 -9.46 -14.99
CA GLY A 106 -10.11 -9.17 -15.94
C GLY A 106 -11.54 -9.48 -15.46
N TYR A 107 -11.72 -10.14 -14.31
CA TYR A 107 -13.06 -10.32 -13.75
C TYR A 107 -13.58 -9.05 -13.06
N PRO A 108 -14.92 -8.81 -13.03
CA PRO A 108 -15.49 -7.61 -12.43
C PRO A 108 -15.07 -7.39 -10.97
N ASN A 109 -14.91 -8.48 -10.20
CA ASN A 109 -14.56 -8.46 -8.78
C ASN A 109 -13.09 -8.10 -8.51
N THR A 110 -12.23 -8.11 -9.51
CA THR A 110 -10.78 -7.93 -9.42
C THR A 110 -10.27 -7.06 -10.56
N ARG A 111 -11.06 -6.03 -10.89
CA ARG A 111 -10.79 -5.05 -11.95
C ARG A 111 -9.63 -4.10 -11.65
N GLY A 112 -9.29 -3.91 -10.37
CA GLY A 112 -8.16 -3.06 -9.96
C GLY A 112 -8.49 -1.63 -9.59
N PHE A 113 -9.78 -1.30 -9.50
CA PHE A 113 -10.26 0.02 -9.13
C PHE A 113 -11.70 -0.08 -8.63
N VAL A 114 -12.12 0.89 -7.82
CA VAL A 114 -13.48 0.94 -7.25
C VAL A 114 -14.48 1.36 -8.34
N SER A 115 -15.55 0.58 -8.54
CA SER A 115 -16.68 0.93 -9.42
C SER A 115 -17.26 2.32 -9.14
N ARG A 116 -17.73 3.03 -10.19
CA ARG A 116 -18.42 4.32 -10.04
C ARG A 116 -19.80 4.21 -9.39
N GLU A 117 -20.40 3.02 -9.39
CA GLU A 117 -21.62 2.70 -8.63
C GLU A 117 -21.37 2.62 -7.11
N ALA A 118 -20.10 2.65 -6.70
CA ALA A 118 -19.67 2.72 -5.32
C ALA A 118 -18.87 4.00 -5.10
N ALA A 119 -19.57 5.14 -5.06
CA ALA A 119 -18.96 6.43 -4.79
C ALA A 119 -18.14 6.39 -3.50
N ASN A 120 -16.95 6.98 -3.58
CA ASN A 120 -16.12 7.17 -2.40
C ASN A 120 -16.77 8.19 -1.46
N LEU A 121 -16.47 8.10 -0.17
CA LEU A 121 -16.95 9.03 0.85
C LEU A 121 -16.64 10.48 0.47
N ALA A 122 -15.49 10.76 -0.15
CA ALA A 122 -15.15 12.09 -0.63
C ALA A 122 -16.12 12.59 -1.73
N GLU A 123 -16.55 11.72 -2.66
CA GLU A 123 -17.53 12.04 -3.70
C GLU A 123 -18.92 12.35 -3.09
N ILE A 124 -19.24 11.72 -1.95
CA ILE A 124 -20.49 11.95 -1.21
C ILE A 124 -20.43 13.25 -0.38
N LEU A 125 -19.30 13.53 0.29
CA LEU A 125 -19.14 14.66 1.19
C LEU A 125 -18.92 16.00 0.47
N ARG A 126 -18.20 15.99 -0.67
CA ARG A 126 -17.84 17.20 -1.40
C ARG A 126 -19.06 18.07 -1.80
N PRO A 127 -20.16 17.52 -2.35
CA PRO A 127 -21.38 18.28 -2.62
C PRO A 127 -22.06 18.85 -1.37
N GLN A 128 -21.79 18.31 -0.17
CA GLN A 128 -22.35 18.78 1.10
C GLN A 128 -21.56 19.94 1.72
N GLY A 129 -20.52 20.42 1.03
CA GLY A 129 -19.71 21.57 1.44
C GLY A 129 -18.39 21.22 2.11
N TYR A 130 -18.04 19.94 2.24
CA TYR A 130 -16.73 19.54 2.76
C TYR A 130 -15.62 19.90 1.77
N GLN A 131 -14.48 20.38 2.29
CA GLN A 131 -13.23 20.23 1.55
C GLN A 131 -12.68 18.82 1.75
N THR A 132 -12.33 18.15 0.67
CA THR A 132 -11.83 16.77 0.72
C THR A 132 -10.33 16.73 0.41
N LEU A 133 -9.54 16.15 1.32
CA LEU A 133 -8.08 16.14 1.28
C LEU A 133 -7.59 14.70 1.43
N ALA A 134 -6.66 14.27 0.59
CA ALA A 134 -5.98 12.97 0.73
C ALA A 134 -4.46 13.15 0.79
N ALA A 135 -3.81 12.52 1.76
CA ALA A 135 -2.36 12.54 1.91
C ALA A 135 -1.81 11.13 2.19
N GLY A 136 -0.85 10.69 1.37
CA GLY A 136 -0.15 9.41 1.50
C GLY A 136 -0.61 8.33 0.51
N LYS A 137 -0.72 7.08 0.97
CA LYS A 137 -0.98 5.90 0.12
C LYS A 137 -2.40 5.87 -0.42
N TRP A 138 -2.54 5.85 -1.74
CA TRP A 138 -3.84 5.67 -2.41
C TRP A 138 -4.21 4.19 -2.57
N HIS A 139 -3.45 3.46 -3.39
CA HIS A 139 -3.58 2.02 -3.64
C HIS A 139 -4.97 1.55 -4.14
N LEU A 140 -5.66 2.39 -4.92
CA LEU A 140 -6.96 2.11 -5.53
C LEU A 140 -7.03 2.50 -7.03
N ALA A 141 -5.88 2.69 -7.66
CA ALA A 141 -5.74 2.94 -9.09
C ALA A 141 -4.98 1.77 -9.73
N SER A 142 -5.49 1.25 -10.85
CA SER A 142 -4.80 0.18 -11.59
C SER A 142 -3.51 0.71 -12.21
N CYS A 143 -2.46 -0.10 -12.22
CA CYS A 143 -1.12 0.33 -12.65
C CYS A 143 -1.06 0.86 -14.10
N ASP A 144 -1.91 0.36 -15.00
CA ASP A 144 -2.02 0.86 -16.38
C ASP A 144 -2.55 2.29 -16.47
N GLU A 145 -3.29 2.76 -15.47
CA GLU A 145 -3.84 4.10 -15.43
C GLU A 145 -2.93 5.11 -14.71
N THR A 146 -1.78 4.67 -14.19
CA THR A 146 -0.86 5.55 -13.46
C THR A 146 0.22 6.16 -14.37
N SER A 147 0.19 5.86 -15.67
CA SER A 147 1.07 6.52 -16.65
C SER A 147 0.63 7.96 -16.94
N PRO A 148 1.53 8.83 -17.43
CA PRO A 148 1.17 10.20 -17.83
C PRO A 148 0.09 10.28 -18.93
N ALA A 149 -0.18 9.17 -19.63
CA ALA A 149 -1.22 9.11 -20.66
C ALA A 149 -2.64 9.07 -20.08
N GLY A 150 -2.82 8.81 -18.78
CA GLY A 150 -4.13 8.62 -18.16
C GLY A 150 -4.71 7.21 -18.37
N PRO A 151 -6.03 7.00 -18.13
CA PRO A 151 -7.12 7.99 -18.10
C PRO A 151 -7.34 8.80 -16.79
N TYR A 152 -6.52 8.65 -15.75
CA TYR A 152 -6.68 9.34 -14.45
C TYR A 152 -8.01 9.11 -13.70
N ASP A 153 -8.93 8.30 -14.23
CA ASP A 153 -10.30 8.17 -13.75
C ASP A 153 -10.40 7.69 -12.29
N HIS A 154 -9.44 6.86 -11.86
CA HIS A 154 -9.42 6.27 -10.53
C HIS A 154 -8.37 6.89 -9.61
N TRP A 155 -7.82 8.06 -9.99
CA TRP A 155 -6.94 8.84 -9.13
C TRP A 155 -7.72 9.60 -8.06
N PRO A 156 -7.07 10.03 -6.96
CA PRO A 156 -7.76 10.67 -5.83
C PRO A 156 -8.64 11.86 -6.23
N LEU A 157 -8.19 12.72 -7.14
CA LEU A 157 -8.95 13.91 -7.56
C LEU A 157 -10.23 13.54 -8.30
N GLN A 158 -10.16 12.54 -9.17
CA GLN A 158 -11.29 12.00 -9.92
C GLN A 158 -12.22 11.16 -9.02
N ARG A 159 -11.78 10.83 -7.80
CA ARG A 159 -12.54 10.09 -6.78
C ARG A 159 -12.92 10.95 -5.59
N GLY A 160 -13.16 12.24 -5.86
CA GLY A 160 -13.85 13.16 -4.96
C GLY A 160 -12.95 14.00 -4.08
N PHE A 161 -11.63 13.82 -4.09
CA PHE A 161 -10.70 14.64 -3.34
C PHE A 161 -10.38 15.96 -4.07
N ASP A 162 -10.36 17.09 -3.36
CA ASP A 162 -9.97 18.39 -3.93
C ASP A 162 -8.44 18.56 -3.99
N ARG A 163 -7.69 17.83 -3.15
CA ARG A 163 -6.23 17.86 -3.06
C ARG A 163 -5.67 16.47 -2.77
N PHE A 164 -4.50 16.18 -3.35
CA PHE A 164 -3.75 14.95 -3.12
C PHE A 164 -2.24 15.23 -3.03
N TYR A 165 -1.58 14.54 -2.12
CA TYR A 165 -0.12 14.45 -1.99
C TYR A 165 0.23 13.04 -1.53
N GLY A 166 1.01 12.28 -2.28
CA GLY A 166 1.37 10.93 -1.86
C GLY A 166 1.76 10.04 -3.03
N PHE A 167 1.39 8.77 -2.98
CA PHE A 167 1.78 7.78 -3.99
C PHE A 167 0.61 6.84 -4.31
N LEU A 168 0.60 6.27 -5.53
CA LEU A 168 -0.51 5.45 -6.01
C LEU A 168 -0.31 3.95 -5.77
N ALA A 169 0.93 3.49 -5.76
CA ALA A 169 1.31 2.08 -5.62
C ALA A 169 1.02 1.50 -4.22
N GLY A 170 1.17 0.18 -4.08
CA GLY A 170 1.02 -0.51 -2.80
C GLY A 170 2.14 -0.30 -1.79
N GLU A 171 3.32 0.12 -2.22
CA GLU A 171 4.46 0.41 -1.35
C GLU A 171 5.38 1.44 -2.01
N THR A 172 6.23 2.07 -1.20
CA THR A 172 7.23 3.03 -1.70
C THR A 172 8.39 3.18 -0.72
N ASN A 173 9.53 3.64 -1.21
CA ASN A 173 10.69 3.99 -0.40
C ASN A 173 10.36 5.20 0.49
N GLN A 174 10.65 5.16 1.79
CA GLN A 174 10.29 6.28 2.68
C GLN A 174 11.24 7.47 2.53
N TRP A 175 12.47 7.21 2.07
CA TRP A 175 13.50 8.20 1.81
C TRP A 175 13.36 8.79 0.42
N ASN A 176 13.17 7.96 -0.61
CA ASN A 176 13.09 8.38 -2.01
C ASN A 176 11.78 7.92 -2.70
N PRO A 177 10.60 8.33 -2.22
CA PRO A 177 9.32 7.86 -2.74
C PRO A 177 9.02 8.38 -4.14
N GLU A 178 8.17 7.67 -4.87
CA GLU A 178 7.49 8.23 -6.05
C GLU A 178 6.32 9.07 -5.58
N LEU A 179 6.37 10.38 -5.83
CA LEU A 179 5.40 11.34 -5.30
C LEU A 179 4.52 11.96 -6.38
N ILE A 180 3.27 12.16 -6.02
CA ILE A 180 2.25 12.81 -6.83
C ILE A 180 1.63 13.94 -6.01
N MET A 181 1.46 15.10 -6.63
CA MET A 181 0.72 16.25 -6.11
C MET A 181 -0.42 16.59 -7.08
N GLY A 182 -1.66 16.45 -6.63
CA GLY A 182 -2.81 16.49 -7.53
C GLY A 182 -2.78 15.31 -8.50
N ASN A 183 -2.59 15.59 -9.80
CA ASN A 183 -2.43 14.58 -10.85
C ASN A 183 -1.06 14.62 -11.52
N GLU A 184 -0.09 15.31 -10.92
CA GLU A 184 1.26 15.46 -11.47
C GLU A 184 2.27 14.72 -10.60
N ARG A 185 3.14 13.94 -11.24
CA ARG A 185 4.35 13.43 -10.56
C ARG A 185 5.22 14.62 -10.21
N ILE A 186 5.73 14.63 -8.99
CA ILE A 186 6.66 15.67 -8.52
C ILE A 186 7.99 15.04 -8.16
N GLU A 187 9.04 15.83 -8.35
CA GLU A 187 10.36 15.48 -7.81
C GLU A 187 10.28 15.40 -6.29
N GLN A 188 11.10 14.53 -5.71
CA GLN A 188 11.24 14.45 -4.27
C GLN A 188 11.67 15.81 -3.70
N PRO A 189 11.11 16.25 -2.56
CA PRO A 189 11.58 17.46 -1.89
C PRO A 189 13.08 17.38 -1.58
N SER A 190 13.84 18.40 -1.98
CA SER A 190 15.31 18.49 -1.79
C SER A 190 15.74 18.73 -0.34
N LYS A 191 14.94 18.32 0.64
CA LYS A 191 15.22 18.49 2.07
C LYS A 191 16.14 17.36 2.53
N ASP A 192 17.32 17.71 3.04
CA ASP A 192 18.22 16.74 3.66
C ASP A 192 17.47 15.94 4.74
N GLY A 193 17.48 14.61 4.61
CA GLY A 193 16.77 13.72 5.52
C GLY A 193 15.24 13.75 5.38
N TYR A 194 14.71 14.09 4.19
CA TYR A 194 13.29 13.92 3.89
C TYR A 194 12.80 12.52 4.27
N HIS A 195 11.61 12.44 4.86
CA HIS A 195 10.94 11.19 5.14
C HIS A 195 9.44 11.31 4.83
N LEU A 196 8.86 10.30 4.19
CA LEU A 196 7.49 10.36 3.67
C LEU A 196 6.42 10.70 4.73
N SER A 197 6.53 10.13 5.94
CA SER A 197 5.58 10.45 7.03
C SER A 197 5.61 11.93 7.43
N GLU A 198 6.76 12.60 7.34
CA GLU A 198 6.85 14.06 7.56
C GLU A 198 6.17 14.81 6.42
N GLY A 199 6.43 14.44 5.16
CA GLY A 199 5.82 15.06 3.99
C GLY A 199 4.28 14.98 4.00
N ILE A 200 3.73 13.81 4.34
CA ILE A 200 2.27 13.59 4.48
C ILE A 200 1.68 14.59 5.49
N VAL A 201 2.32 14.75 6.66
CA VAL A 201 1.80 15.64 7.71
C VAL A 201 2.06 17.10 7.41
N ASP A 202 3.20 17.45 6.82
CA ASP A 202 3.55 18.81 6.42
C ASP A 202 2.51 19.37 5.44
N GLU A 203 2.18 18.61 4.39
CA GLU A 203 1.17 18.99 3.40
C GLU A 203 -0.25 19.02 3.98
N SER A 204 -0.61 18.02 4.80
CA SER A 204 -1.89 18.01 5.52
C SER A 204 -2.05 19.27 6.37
N CYS A 205 -1.05 19.60 7.20
CA CYS A 205 -1.10 20.79 8.05
C CYS A 205 -1.14 22.08 7.22
N ARG A 206 -0.42 22.12 6.08
CA ARG A 206 -0.45 23.27 5.15
C ARG A 206 -1.85 23.50 4.60
N TRP A 207 -2.53 22.46 4.11
CA TRP A 207 -3.90 22.59 3.61
C TRP A 207 -4.89 23.00 4.70
N LEU A 208 -4.78 22.42 5.90
CA LEU A 208 -5.66 22.78 7.01
C LEU A 208 -5.51 24.25 7.41
N ARG A 209 -4.28 24.78 7.46
CA ARG A 209 -4.05 26.22 7.72
C ARG A 209 -4.62 27.10 6.60
N GLN A 210 -4.47 26.68 5.33
CA GLN A 210 -5.03 27.41 4.19
C GLN A 210 -6.55 27.44 4.24
N LEU A 211 -7.19 26.31 4.50
CA LEU A 211 -8.64 26.20 4.65
C LEU A 211 -9.13 27.10 5.79
N ALA A 212 -8.57 26.94 6.99
CA ALA A 212 -8.98 27.72 8.15
C ALA A 212 -8.81 29.23 7.96
N SER A 213 -7.86 29.66 7.12
CA SER A 213 -7.65 31.07 6.79
C SER A 213 -8.63 31.59 5.74
N ALA A 214 -9.01 30.76 4.77
CA ALA A 214 -9.86 31.16 3.64
C ALA A 214 -11.36 31.05 3.96
N ASP A 215 -11.75 29.99 4.67
CA ASP A 215 -13.13 29.68 5.02
C ASP A 215 -13.15 28.91 6.37
N PRO A 216 -13.10 29.62 7.51
CA PRO A 216 -12.92 29.01 8.82
C PRO A 216 -14.07 28.09 9.23
N ASP A 217 -15.27 28.26 8.67
CA ASP A 217 -16.45 27.48 9.04
C ASP A 217 -16.65 26.26 8.13
N LYS A 218 -15.91 26.18 7.01
CA LYS A 218 -16.01 25.05 6.09
C LYS A 218 -15.44 23.77 6.70
N PRO A 219 -16.21 22.68 6.76
CA PRO A 219 -15.74 21.42 7.29
C PRO A 219 -14.78 20.74 6.31
N PHE A 220 -13.94 19.84 6.82
CA PHE A 220 -13.04 19.05 5.98
C PHE A 220 -13.09 17.55 6.27
N PHE A 221 -12.75 16.77 5.25
CA PHE A 221 -12.42 15.37 5.35
C PHE A 221 -10.96 15.19 4.92
N LEU A 222 -10.09 14.81 5.86
CA LEU A 222 -8.70 14.47 5.62
C LEU A 222 -8.51 12.95 5.73
N TYR A 223 -8.17 12.32 4.62
CA TYR A 223 -7.69 10.94 4.54
C TYR A 223 -6.15 10.94 4.60
N ALA A 224 -5.60 10.66 5.78
CA ALA A 224 -4.16 10.62 6.04
C ALA A 224 -3.69 9.15 6.12
N ALA A 225 -3.25 8.61 4.99
CA ALA A 225 -2.88 7.22 4.82
C ALA A 225 -1.35 7.05 4.81
N PHE A 226 -0.77 6.71 5.95
CA PHE A 226 0.66 6.50 6.07
C PHE A 226 1.10 5.20 5.37
N ALA A 227 2.37 5.15 4.97
CA ALA A 227 3.05 3.92 4.56
C ALA A 227 3.79 3.24 5.74
N ALA A 228 3.73 3.85 6.93
CA ALA A 228 4.47 3.39 8.08
C ALA A 228 3.93 2.05 8.58
N GLY A 229 4.86 1.09 8.73
CA GLY A 229 4.60 -0.31 9.04
C GLY A 229 4.84 -1.27 7.88
N HIS A 230 4.58 -0.82 6.65
CA HIS A 230 4.86 -1.57 5.44
C HIS A 230 6.37 -1.60 5.15
N SER A 231 6.83 -2.63 4.43
CA SER A 231 8.17 -2.63 3.86
C SER A 231 8.33 -1.54 2.80
N PRO A 232 9.55 -0.97 2.66
CA PRO A 232 10.72 -1.17 3.51
C PRO A 232 10.59 -0.49 4.89
N HIS A 233 11.11 -1.13 5.93
CA HIS A 233 11.20 -0.51 7.26
C HIS A 233 12.34 0.51 7.27
N HIS A 234 11.97 1.78 7.08
CA HIS A 234 12.88 2.92 6.96
C HIS A 234 12.63 3.92 8.06
N VAL A 235 13.69 4.33 8.75
CA VAL A 235 13.57 5.29 9.85
C VAL A 235 14.93 5.93 10.16
N PRO A 236 14.99 7.20 10.60
CA PRO A 236 16.25 7.76 11.08
C PRO A 236 16.85 6.88 12.18
N LYS A 237 18.16 6.62 12.09
CA LYS A 237 18.88 5.75 13.03
C LYS A 237 18.66 6.14 14.50
N SER A 238 18.51 7.43 14.79
CA SER A 238 18.23 7.94 16.14
C SER A 238 16.89 7.49 16.74
N PHE A 239 15.92 7.07 15.92
CA PHE A 239 14.67 6.46 16.40
C PHE A 239 14.85 4.97 16.65
N ALA A 240 15.47 4.24 15.72
CA ALA A 240 15.74 2.80 15.90
C ALA A 240 16.62 2.53 17.14
N ASP A 241 17.66 3.34 17.35
CA ASP A 241 18.62 3.16 18.44
C ASP A 241 18.03 3.41 19.84
N LYS A 242 16.85 4.05 19.96
CA LYS A 242 16.12 4.16 21.24
C LYS A 242 15.67 2.81 21.78
N TYR A 243 15.46 1.85 20.88
CA TYR A 243 14.95 0.52 21.20
C TYR A 243 16.06 -0.50 21.42
N GLN A 244 17.33 -0.09 21.38
CA GLN A 244 18.46 -1.01 21.48
C GLN A 244 18.36 -1.91 22.73
N GLY A 245 18.31 -3.23 22.50
CA GLY A 245 18.24 -4.27 23.53
C GLY A 245 16.83 -4.50 24.12
N MET A 246 15.82 -3.73 23.72
CA MET A 246 14.45 -3.85 24.22
C MET A 246 13.78 -5.17 23.82
N PHE A 247 14.25 -5.78 22.73
CA PHE A 247 13.67 -6.97 22.12
C PHE A 247 14.56 -8.22 22.23
N ASP A 248 15.61 -8.18 23.07
CA ASP A 248 16.59 -9.27 23.25
C ASP A 248 15.99 -10.56 23.83
N ASP A 249 14.87 -10.44 24.54
CA ASP A 249 14.14 -11.58 25.10
C ASP A 249 13.15 -12.23 24.13
N GLY A 250 12.98 -11.63 22.95
CA GLY A 250 12.38 -12.27 21.78
C GLY A 250 10.86 -12.30 21.70
N TRP A 251 10.37 -12.78 20.57
CA TRP A 251 8.94 -12.80 20.25
C TRP A 251 8.10 -13.65 21.20
N ASP A 252 8.65 -14.72 21.79
CA ASP A 252 7.89 -15.55 22.74
C ASP A 252 7.59 -14.76 24.03
N ALA A 253 8.61 -14.13 24.61
CA ALA A 253 8.45 -13.28 25.79
C ALA A 253 7.61 -12.03 25.48
N ALA A 254 7.78 -11.42 24.31
CA ALA A 254 6.98 -10.29 23.87
C ALA A 254 5.49 -10.63 23.82
N ARG A 255 5.10 -11.79 23.27
CA ARG A 255 3.70 -12.24 23.22
C ARG A 255 3.08 -12.35 24.62
N ASP A 256 3.82 -12.90 25.57
CA ASP A 256 3.36 -13.02 26.96
C ASP A 256 3.17 -11.65 27.61
N ARG A 257 4.13 -10.73 27.44
CA ARG A 257 4.03 -9.36 27.96
C ARG A 257 2.85 -8.60 27.34
N ILE A 258 2.70 -8.68 26.02
CA ILE A 258 1.62 -8.03 25.27
C ILE A 258 0.27 -8.53 25.79
N LEU A 259 0.07 -9.85 25.86
CA LEU A 259 -1.19 -10.42 26.35
C LEU A 259 -1.48 -9.99 27.80
N ALA A 260 -0.46 -9.98 28.66
CA ALA A 260 -0.61 -9.49 30.03
C ALA A 260 -1.09 -8.03 30.09
N ARG A 261 -0.54 -7.15 29.24
CA ARG A 261 -0.97 -5.74 29.14
C ARG A 261 -2.35 -5.57 28.53
N GLN A 262 -2.69 -6.37 27.52
CA GLN A 262 -4.02 -6.39 26.92
C GLN A 262 -5.11 -6.76 27.93
N LYS A 263 -4.82 -7.73 28.80
CA LYS A 263 -5.69 -8.11 29.93
C LYS A 263 -5.75 -7.02 31.00
N ALA A 264 -4.60 -6.48 31.40
CA ALA A 264 -4.52 -5.49 32.46
C ALA A 264 -5.21 -4.17 32.09
N SER A 265 -5.13 -3.75 30.82
CA SER A 265 -5.78 -2.54 30.31
C SER A 265 -7.28 -2.70 30.07
N GLY A 266 -7.81 -3.92 30.20
CA GLY A 266 -9.20 -4.22 29.88
C GLY A 266 -9.52 -4.17 28.38
N LEU A 267 -8.51 -4.24 27.51
CA LEU A 267 -8.71 -4.43 26.07
C LEU A 267 -9.33 -5.82 25.83
N LEU A 268 -8.71 -6.85 26.42
CA LEU A 268 -9.14 -8.25 26.28
C LEU A 268 -9.68 -8.82 27.60
N PRO A 269 -10.53 -9.86 27.56
CA PRO A 269 -10.99 -10.58 28.75
C PRO A 269 -9.84 -11.17 29.58
N LYS A 270 -10.02 -11.30 30.90
CA LYS A 270 -8.96 -11.77 31.82
C LYS A 270 -8.51 -13.21 31.53
N ASP A 271 -9.42 -14.03 31.05
CA ASP A 271 -9.26 -15.42 30.67
C ASP A 271 -8.77 -15.62 29.23
N GLN A 272 -8.57 -14.55 28.46
CA GLN A 272 -8.07 -14.62 27.09
C GLN A 272 -6.80 -15.49 26.99
N ARG A 273 -6.80 -16.49 26.12
CA ARG A 273 -5.61 -17.33 25.89
C ARG A 273 -4.79 -16.84 24.71
N LEU A 274 -3.52 -17.22 24.70
CA LEU A 274 -2.60 -16.97 23.61
C LEU A 274 -2.74 -18.11 22.59
N ALA A 275 -2.94 -17.79 21.31
CA ALA A 275 -2.93 -18.82 20.27
C ALA A 275 -1.55 -19.52 20.19
N PRO A 276 -1.48 -20.78 19.77
CA PRO A 276 -0.21 -21.46 19.53
C PRO A 276 0.70 -20.68 18.58
N ARG A 277 2.01 -20.96 18.63
CA ARG A 277 2.96 -20.41 17.65
C ARG A 277 2.52 -20.77 16.23
N ASN A 278 2.63 -19.80 15.33
CA ASN A 278 2.35 -20.02 13.91
C ASN A 278 3.33 -21.06 13.32
N PRO A 279 2.89 -21.89 12.35
CA PRO A 279 3.77 -22.84 11.68
C PRO A 279 5.05 -22.18 11.13
N GLY A 280 6.20 -22.80 11.38
CA GLY A 280 7.51 -22.32 10.93
C GLY A 280 8.23 -21.38 11.90
N VAL A 281 7.53 -20.73 12.85
CA VAL A 281 8.17 -19.85 13.82
C VAL A 281 8.93 -20.67 14.87
N GLN A 282 10.25 -20.43 14.97
CA GLN A 282 11.12 -21.11 15.93
C GLN A 282 10.87 -20.60 17.36
N VAL A 283 11.16 -21.45 18.34
CA VAL A 283 11.22 -21.02 19.75
C VAL A 283 12.44 -20.10 19.90
N TRP A 284 12.25 -18.90 20.44
CA TRP A 284 13.31 -17.89 20.52
C TRP A 284 14.58 -18.43 21.18
N ASP A 285 14.44 -19.15 22.29
CA ASP A 285 15.56 -19.71 23.05
C ASP A 285 16.38 -20.75 22.31
N LYS A 286 15.87 -21.30 21.20
CA LYS A 286 16.60 -22.25 20.35
C LYS A 286 17.41 -21.58 19.25
N LEU A 287 17.26 -20.27 19.05
CA LEU A 287 18.09 -19.51 18.12
C LEU A 287 19.51 -19.33 18.66
N SER A 288 20.48 -19.30 17.75
CA SER A 288 21.86 -18.90 18.04
C SER A 288 21.93 -17.42 18.47
N GLY A 289 23.02 -17.02 19.13
CA GLY A 289 23.21 -15.62 19.54
C GLY A 289 23.24 -14.65 18.35
N GLU A 290 23.77 -15.08 17.21
CA GLU A 290 23.77 -14.29 15.97
C GLU A 290 22.38 -14.13 15.38
N GLU A 291 21.57 -15.19 15.34
CA GLU A 291 20.17 -15.12 14.90
C GLU A 291 19.34 -14.20 15.80
N LYS A 292 19.49 -14.32 17.13
CA LYS A 292 18.81 -13.44 18.10
C LYS A 292 19.17 -11.97 17.87
N LYS A 293 20.47 -11.67 17.71
CA LYS A 293 20.96 -10.31 17.45
C LYS A 293 20.35 -9.70 16.18
N VAL A 294 20.33 -10.46 15.08
CA VAL A 294 19.71 -10.02 13.82
C VAL A 294 18.22 -9.78 14.00
N CYS A 295 17.50 -10.76 14.56
CA CYS A 295 16.06 -10.68 14.70
C CYS A 295 15.64 -9.53 15.62
N ALA A 296 16.35 -9.28 16.73
CA ALA A 296 16.07 -8.18 17.63
C ALA A 296 16.26 -6.83 16.93
N ARG A 297 17.36 -6.63 16.19
CA ARG A 297 17.62 -5.38 15.47
C ARG A 297 16.54 -5.01 14.47
N PHE A 298 16.00 -5.99 13.73
CA PHE A 298 14.89 -5.74 12.83
C PHE A 298 13.66 -5.16 13.55
N GLU A 299 13.34 -5.68 14.74
CA GLU A 299 12.23 -5.16 15.54
C GLU A 299 12.52 -3.79 16.15
N GLU A 300 13.76 -3.50 16.54
CA GLU A 300 14.17 -2.15 16.98
C GLU A 300 13.95 -1.11 15.88
N VAL A 301 14.28 -1.46 14.64
CA VAL A 301 14.07 -0.60 13.45
C VAL A 301 12.58 -0.40 13.20
N PHE A 302 11.78 -1.47 13.24
CA PHE A 302 10.33 -1.38 13.12
C PHE A 302 9.71 -0.50 14.22
N ALA A 303 10.11 -0.71 15.49
CA ALA A 303 9.64 0.07 16.63
C ALA A 303 9.99 1.56 16.50
N GLY A 304 11.22 1.85 16.07
CA GLY A 304 11.64 3.21 15.73
C GLY A 304 10.79 3.84 14.63
N PHE A 305 10.49 3.09 13.57
CA PHE A 305 9.67 3.55 12.44
C PHE A 305 8.25 3.90 12.89
N MET A 306 7.68 3.06 13.75
CA MET A 306 6.36 3.29 14.36
C MET A 306 6.34 4.52 15.26
N GLU A 307 7.33 4.69 16.14
CA GLU A 307 7.44 5.90 16.96
C GLU A 307 7.61 7.16 16.09
N HIS A 308 8.42 7.10 15.03
CA HIS A 308 8.59 8.23 14.11
C HIS A 308 7.26 8.63 13.46
N CYS A 309 6.47 7.65 12.98
CA CYS A 309 5.14 7.90 12.45
C CYS A 309 4.20 8.50 13.51
N ASP A 310 4.20 7.97 14.73
CA ASP A 310 3.36 8.47 15.82
C ASP A 310 3.71 9.92 16.20
N VAL A 311 5.00 10.29 16.17
CA VAL A 311 5.43 11.70 16.30
C VAL A 311 4.83 12.59 15.21
N GLN A 312 4.70 12.10 13.97
CA GLN A 312 4.03 12.87 12.92
C GLN A 312 2.52 12.98 13.15
N ILE A 313 1.88 11.91 13.63
CA ILE A 313 0.47 11.94 14.04
C ILE A 313 0.27 12.97 15.16
N ALA A 314 1.16 13.03 16.14
CA ALA A 314 1.13 14.06 17.19
C ALA A 314 1.18 15.48 16.61
N ARG A 315 2.03 15.74 15.61
CA ARG A 315 2.10 17.03 14.92
C ARG A 315 0.78 17.39 14.21
N LEU A 316 0.14 16.42 13.55
CA LEU A 316 -1.16 16.62 12.92
C LEU A 316 -2.24 16.94 13.97
N LEU A 317 -2.29 16.20 15.07
CA LEU A 317 -3.24 16.46 16.17
C LEU A 317 -2.99 17.84 16.80
N ALA A 318 -1.73 18.21 17.04
CA ALA A 318 -1.37 19.53 17.54
C ALA A 318 -1.79 20.66 16.58
N GLN A 319 -1.78 20.41 15.26
CA GLN A 319 -2.28 21.37 14.28
C GLN A 319 -3.79 21.57 14.38
N LEU A 320 -4.57 20.51 14.64
CA LEU A 320 -6.01 20.63 14.90
C LEU A 320 -6.27 21.45 16.16
N ASP A 321 -5.47 21.26 17.20
CA ASP A 321 -5.55 22.00 18.46
C ASP A 321 -5.24 23.48 18.24
N ALA A 322 -4.17 23.78 17.50
CA ALA A 322 -3.76 25.14 17.17
C ALA A 322 -4.80 25.90 16.33
N LEU A 323 -5.57 25.19 15.50
CA LEU A 323 -6.68 25.76 14.73
C LEU A 323 -8.00 25.84 15.51
N GLY A 324 -8.04 25.37 16.76
CA GLY A 324 -9.27 25.29 17.55
C GLY A 324 -10.30 24.29 16.97
N LYS A 325 -9.85 23.33 16.16
CA LYS A 325 -10.71 22.35 15.48
C LYS A 325 -10.80 21.01 16.19
N ARG A 326 -10.00 20.79 17.23
CA ARG A 326 -9.90 19.50 17.94
C ARG A 326 -11.27 18.94 18.33
N ASP A 327 -12.09 19.69 19.06
CA ASP A 327 -13.26 19.13 19.74
C ASP A 327 -14.40 18.71 18.79
N ASP A 328 -14.55 19.42 17.67
CA ASP A 328 -15.50 19.07 16.61
C ASP A 328 -14.81 18.45 15.38
N THR A 329 -13.86 17.55 15.66
CA THR A 329 -13.26 16.66 14.67
C THR A 329 -13.44 15.22 15.11
N ILE A 330 -14.03 14.40 14.25
CA ILE A 330 -14.02 12.94 14.36
C ILE A 330 -12.66 12.47 13.86
N VAL A 331 -11.83 11.96 14.78
CA VAL A 331 -10.57 11.30 14.44
C VAL A 331 -10.80 9.80 14.50
N ILE A 332 -10.53 9.11 13.40
CA ILE A 332 -10.52 7.66 13.30
C ILE A 332 -9.10 7.22 12.97
N ALA A 333 -8.50 6.35 13.78
CA ALA A 333 -7.17 5.79 13.51
C ALA A 333 -7.24 4.26 13.48
N MET A 334 -6.70 3.64 12.44
CA MET A 334 -6.74 2.18 12.25
C MET A 334 -5.57 1.65 11.41
N SER A 335 -5.39 0.33 11.41
CA SER A 335 -4.56 -0.37 10.42
C SER A 335 -5.43 -0.93 9.28
N ASP A 336 -4.86 -1.11 8.09
CA ASP A 336 -5.57 -1.67 6.93
C ASP A 336 -5.56 -3.22 6.87
N ASN A 337 -4.63 -3.89 7.56
CA ASN A 337 -4.59 -5.34 7.73
C ASN A 337 -3.70 -5.72 8.92
N GLY A 338 -3.64 -7.02 9.25
CA GLY A 338 -2.70 -7.53 10.25
C GLY A 338 -1.23 -7.42 9.85
N ALA A 339 -0.32 -7.77 10.76
CA ALA A 339 1.12 -7.71 10.51
C ALA A 339 1.54 -8.69 9.40
N THR A 340 2.48 -8.26 8.55
CA THR A 340 3.00 -9.03 7.42
C THR A 340 4.06 -10.07 7.83
N ALA A 341 4.04 -11.27 7.26
CA ALA A 341 5.07 -12.30 7.48
C ALA A 341 6.12 -12.39 6.36
N LEU A 342 6.15 -11.40 5.47
CA LEU A 342 6.92 -11.44 4.22
C LEU A 342 8.44 -11.62 4.44
N GLY A 343 9.00 -11.14 5.56
CA GLY A 343 10.43 -11.27 5.84
C GLY A 343 10.93 -12.67 6.21
N GLY A 344 10.04 -13.65 6.35
CA GLY A 344 10.44 -15.04 6.60
C GLY A 344 11.10 -15.26 7.97
N PRO A 345 11.88 -16.34 8.17
CA PRO A 345 12.31 -16.76 9.50
C PRO A 345 13.31 -15.84 10.21
N LEU A 346 14.14 -15.11 9.46
CA LEU A 346 15.25 -14.32 9.98
C LEU A 346 15.18 -12.85 9.56
N GLY A 347 14.09 -12.44 8.93
CA GLY A 347 13.99 -11.15 8.27
C GLY A 347 14.84 -11.09 7.00
N SER A 348 14.74 -9.98 6.30
CA SER A 348 15.58 -9.71 5.14
C SER A 348 16.00 -8.25 5.14
N TYR A 349 17.29 -8.00 4.90
CA TYR A 349 17.80 -6.65 4.69
C TYR A 349 17.30 -6.05 3.35
N ASP A 350 16.72 -6.88 2.48
CA ASP A 350 16.03 -6.50 1.26
C ASP A 350 14.75 -7.34 1.13
N HIS A 351 13.58 -6.74 1.36
CA HIS A 351 12.31 -7.46 1.34
C HIS A 351 11.92 -7.94 -0.07
N GLN A 352 12.52 -7.44 -1.15
CA GLN A 352 12.28 -7.96 -2.50
C GLN A 352 12.90 -9.34 -2.68
N ARG A 353 14.08 -9.59 -2.08
CA ARG A 353 14.64 -10.96 -1.98
C ARG A 353 13.62 -11.89 -1.33
N ALA A 354 13.04 -11.46 -0.21
CA ALA A 354 12.07 -12.26 0.53
C ALA A 354 10.79 -12.54 -0.28
N ARG A 355 10.28 -11.54 -1.02
CA ARG A 355 9.16 -11.68 -1.96
C ARG A 355 9.45 -12.66 -3.10
N GLY A 356 10.68 -12.66 -3.60
CA GLY A 356 11.17 -13.64 -4.59
C GLY A 356 11.50 -15.02 -4.02
N GLY A 357 11.31 -15.24 -2.72
CA GLY A 357 11.63 -16.51 -2.03
C GLY A 357 13.11 -16.70 -1.72
N ILE A 358 13.97 -15.71 -2.01
CA ILE A 358 15.40 -15.72 -1.73
C ILE A 358 15.60 -15.25 -0.28
N ARG A 359 16.00 -16.18 0.60
CA ARG A 359 16.19 -15.90 2.02
C ARG A 359 17.66 -15.59 2.32
N PRO A 360 18.00 -14.41 2.84
CA PRO A 360 19.37 -14.13 3.25
C PRO A 360 19.79 -15.04 4.42
N THR A 361 21.06 -15.39 4.43
CA THR A 361 21.70 -16.04 5.57
C THR A 361 21.87 -15.08 6.74
N VAL A 362 22.04 -15.63 7.95
CA VAL A 362 22.36 -14.84 9.15
C VAL A 362 23.59 -13.96 8.93
N LYS A 363 24.62 -14.49 8.25
CA LYS A 363 25.86 -13.76 7.94
C LYS A 363 25.62 -12.57 7.02
N GLU A 364 24.80 -12.74 5.98
CA GLU A 364 24.42 -11.63 5.09
C GLU A 364 23.64 -10.55 5.84
N ASN A 365 22.68 -10.93 6.68
CA ASN A 365 21.95 -9.95 7.52
C ASN A 365 22.89 -9.25 8.51
N LEU A 366 23.80 -9.97 9.17
CA LEU A 366 24.77 -9.39 10.11
C LEU A 366 25.70 -8.37 9.44
N ALA A 367 26.11 -8.62 8.20
CA ALA A 367 26.98 -7.70 7.45
C ALA A 367 26.29 -6.37 7.13
N ARG A 368 24.96 -6.29 7.25
CA ARG A 368 24.13 -5.11 6.95
C ARG A 368 23.38 -4.59 8.17
N LEU A 369 23.73 -5.06 9.38
CA LEU A 369 22.97 -4.81 10.60
C LEU A 369 22.86 -3.30 10.94
N ASP A 370 23.95 -2.56 10.73
CA ASP A 370 24.02 -1.12 10.99
C ASP A 370 23.31 -0.28 9.90
N ASP A 371 23.13 -0.86 8.71
CA ASP A 371 22.44 -0.23 7.56
C ASP A 371 20.91 -0.33 7.69
N LEU A 372 20.39 -1.25 8.53
CA LEU A 372 18.95 -1.46 8.70
C LEU A 372 18.22 -0.18 9.12
N GLY A 373 17.15 0.15 8.39
CA GLY A 373 16.40 1.41 8.55
C GLY A 373 16.90 2.55 7.67
N GLY A 374 18.15 2.49 7.22
CA GLY A 374 18.77 3.55 6.42
C GLY A 374 18.36 3.57 4.94
N PRO A 375 18.81 4.59 4.19
CA PRO A 375 18.49 4.76 2.77
C PRO A 375 19.18 3.74 1.84
N ASP A 376 20.19 3.04 2.33
CA ASP A 376 20.94 2.02 1.58
C ASP A 376 20.43 0.59 1.82
N ASN A 377 19.30 0.46 2.54
CA ASN A 377 18.68 -0.80 2.90
C ASN A 377 17.22 -0.85 2.43
N TYR A 378 16.61 -2.03 2.30
CA TYR A 378 15.20 -2.16 1.91
C TYR A 378 14.47 -3.23 2.74
N GLY A 379 14.75 -3.22 4.05
CA GLY A 379 14.52 -4.36 4.93
C GLY A 379 13.11 -4.58 5.45
N ILE A 380 12.90 -5.77 6.03
CA ILE A 380 11.67 -6.23 6.67
C ILE A 380 12.01 -7.22 7.80
N TYR A 381 11.27 -7.13 8.90
CA TYR A 381 11.50 -8.00 10.06
C TYR A 381 11.20 -9.50 9.82
N PRO A 382 11.66 -10.39 10.70
CA PRO A 382 11.22 -11.78 10.74
C PRO A 382 9.72 -11.98 11.04
N PHE A 383 9.13 -13.04 10.51
CA PHE A 383 7.73 -13.43 10.76
C PHE A 383 7.39 -13.75 12.23
N GLY A 384 8.39 -13.92 13.09
CA GLY A 384 8.22 -14.14 14.53
C GLY A 384 7.76 -12.86 15.21
N TRP A 385 8.28 -11.71 14.75
CA TRP A 385 7.82 -10.40 15.19
C TRP A 385 6.46 -10.04 14.62
N ALA A 386 6.15 -10.44 13.39
CA ALA A 386 4.78 -10.36 12.89
C ALA A 386 3.79 -11.13 13.78
N MET A 387 4.19 -12.30 14.29
CA MET A 387 3.35 -13.13 15.17
C MET A 387 3.17 -12.46 16.53
N ALA A 388 4.23 -11.85 17.06
CA ALA A 388 4.14 -11.03 18.27
C ALA A 388 3.22 -9.83 18.05
N GLY A 389 3.34 -9.15 16.91
CA GLY A 389 2.52 -8.02 16.52
C GLY A 389 1.04 -8.35 16.34
N ASN A 390 0.67 -9.61 16.08
CA ASN A 390 -0.73 -10.05 15.97
C ASN A 390 -1.29 -10.67 17.25
N THR A 391 -0.57 -10.64 18.37
CA THR A 391 -1.04 -11.20 19.65
C THR A 391 -2.47 -10.75 19.99
N PRO A 392 -3.35 -11.64 20.49
CA PRO A 392 -3.13 -13.06 20.77
C PRO A 392 -3.38 -14.00 19.59
N PHE A 393 -3.58 -13.47 18.38
CA PHE A 393 -4.14 -14.16 17.23
C PHE A 393 -3.10 -15.00 16.45
N LYS A 394 -3.61 -15.97 15.68
CA LYS A 394 -2.81 -16.77 14.75
C LYS A 394 -2.82 -16.17 13.33
N ARG A 395 -1.77 -16.47 12.57
CA ARG A 395 -1.50 -16.02 11.17
C ARG A 395 -1.29 -14.50 11.03
N TYR A 396 -1.41 -14.00 9.81
CA TYR A 396 -0.84 -12.74 9.32
C TYR A 396 -1.68 -12.11 8.20
N LYS A 397 -1.26 -10.93 7.72
CA LYS A 397 -1.65 -10.37 6.41
C LYS A 397 -1.67 -11.46 5.34
N GLY A 398 -2.67 -11.41 4.47
CA GLY A 398 -2.91 -12.39 3.40
C GLY A 398 -3.75 -13.61 3.81
N ASN A 399 -4.13 -13.77 5.10
CA ASN A 399 -5.00 -14.87 5.54
C ASN A 399 -6.27 -14.36 6.25
N THR A 400 -7.37 -15.11 6.13
CA THR A 400 -8.68 -14.77 6.75
C THR A 400 -8.81 -15.12 8.23
N TYR A 401 -7.75 -15.65 8.85
CA TYR A 401 -7.65 -15.85 10.30
C TYR A 401 -7.48 -14.52 11.04
N ALA A 402 -7.77 -14.51 12.35
CA ALA A 402 -7.80 -13.30 13.16
C ALA A 402 -6.51 -12.46 13.06
N GLY A 403 -5.32 -13.06 12.95
CA GLY A 403 -4.07 -12.31 12.79
C GLY A 403 -3.93 -11.59 11.45
N GLY A 404 -4.71 -11.92 10.43
CA GLY A 404 -4.74 -11.18 9.16
C GLY A 404 -5.84 -10.13 9.08
N ILE A 405 -6.97 -10.36 9.77
CA ILE A 405 -8.18 -9.52 9.63
C ILE A 405 -8.50 -8.69 10.87
N ARG A 406 -7.92 -8.93 12.05
CA ARG A 406 -8.12 -8.08 13.25
C ARG A 406 -7.15 -6.91 13.20
N ALA A 407 -7.69 -5.70 13.24
CA ALA A 407 -6.91 -4.46 13.23
C ALA A 407 -7.28 -3.58 14.43
N PRO A 408 -6.35 -2.74 14.92
CA PRO A 408 -6.70 -1.71 15.88
C PRO A 408 -7.64 -0.69 15.23
N LEU A 409 -8.59 -0.18 16.02
CA LEU A 409 -9.47 0.93 15.63
C LEU A 409 -9.70 1.83 16.85
N ILE A 410 -9.39 3.10 16.68
CA ILE A 410 -9.57 4.15 17.68
C ILE A 410 -10.49 5.21 17.09
N ILE A 411 -11.51 5.62 17.86
CA ILE A 411 -12.43 6.70 17.47
C ILE A 411 -12.46 7.75 18.57
N ARG A 412 -12.23 9.02 18.23
CA ARG A 412 -12.26 10.14 19.16
C ARG A 412 -13.06 11.30 18.59
N TRP A 413 -14.07 11.76 19.32
CA TRP A 413 -14.88 12.93 18.96
C TRP A 413 -15.62 13.51 20.19
N PRO A 414 -15.03 14.45 20.94
CA PRO A 414 -15.57 14.96 22.20
C PRO A 414 -16.94 15.63 22.07
N ALA A 415 -17.21 16.28 20.94
CA ALA A 415 -18.51 16.91 20.74
C ALA A 415 -19.66 15.87 20.61
N GLY A 416 -19.35 14.61 20.24
CA GLY A 416 -20.36 13.57 20.08
C GLY A 416 -20.20 12.33 20.96
N ILE A 417 -19.04 12.11 21.57
CA ILE A 417 -18.71 10.96 22.43
C ILE A 417 -18.48 11.48 23.85
N LYS A 418 -19.31 11.00 24.78
CA LYS A 418 -19.30 11.38 26.20
C LYS A 418 -18.32 10.56 27.01
N GLU A 419 -18.09 9.31 26.60
CA GLU A 419 -17.17 8.40 27.28
C GLU A 419 -15.72 8.61 26.81
N LYS A 420 -14.76 8.29 27.68
CA LYS A 420 -13.33 8.36 27.39
C LYS A 420 -12.62 7.11 27.91
N GLY A 421 -11.64 6.63 27.17
CA GLY A 421 -10.77 5.50 27.55
C GLY A 421 -11.48 4.15 27.56
N LYS A 422 -12.66 4.04 26.95
CA LYS A 422 -13.48 2.82 26.98
C LYS A 422 -13.17 1.90 25.79
N THR A 423 -13.41 0.61 26.01
CA THR A 423 -13.20 -0.45 25.01
C THR A 423 -14.53 -1.01 24.53
N ARG A 424 -14.75 -1.02 23.22
CA ARG A 424 -15.88 -1.65 22.54
C ARG A 424 -15.53 -3.06 22.09
N ARG A 425 -16.48 -3.99 22.24
CA ARG A 425 -16.29 -5.43 21.95
C ARG A 425 -17.20 -5.96 20.85
N GLN A 426 -18.09 -5.12 20.35
CA GLN A 426 -19.02 -5.44 19.26
C GLN A 426 -18.24 -5.74 17.97
N PHE A 427 -18.66 -6.80 17.26
CA PHE A 427 -18.11 -7.12 15.95
C PHE A 427 -18.46 -6.04 14.94
N TYR A 428 -17.44 -5.47 14.31
CA TYR A 428 -17.58 -4.59 13.13
C TYR A 428 -16.43 -4.82 12.16
N HIS A 429 -16.62 -4.39 10.92
CA HIS A 429 -15.70 -4.52 9.80
C HIS A 429 -15.46 -3.16 9.12
N ALA A 430 -14.40 -3.03 8.32
CA ALA A 430 -14.04 -1.81 7.58
C ALA A 430 -15.21 -1.20 6.78
N VAL A 431 -16.09 -2.03 6.24
CA VAL A 431 -17.29 -1.58 5.50
C VAL A 431 -18.27 -0.78 6.38
N ASP A 432 -18.18 -0.89 7.70
CA ASP A 432 -19.07 -0.24 8.66
C ASP A 432 -18.64 1.21 8.96
N VAL A 433 -17.43 1.63 8.54
CA VAL A 433 -16.89 2.98 8.82
C VAL A 433 -17.64 4.08 8.06
N THR A 434 -17.79 3.95 6.74
CA THR A 434 -18.53 4.92 5.91
C THR A 434 -20.00 5.09 6.35
N PRO A 435 -20.83 4.02 6.51
CA PRO A 435 -22.20 4.19 6.99
C PRO A 435 -22.27 4.87 8.36
N THR A 436 -21.27 4.65 9.21
CA THR A 436 -21.19 5.33 10.52
C THR A 436 -20.95 6.81 10.35
N LEU A 437 -19.97 7.23 9.54
CA LEU A 437 -19.71 8.65 9.30
C LEU A 437 -20.94 9.36 8.71
N LEU A 438 -21.64 8.71 7.78
CA LEU A 438 -22.90 9.20 7.20
C LEU A 438 -24.01 9.34 8.25
N ASP A 439 -24.22 8.32 9.09
CA ASP A 439 -25.18 8.34 10.21
C ASP A 439 -24.85 9.46 11.20
N LEU A 440 -23.57 9.62 11.56
CA LEU A 440 -23.14 10.67 12.46
C LEU A 440 -23.48 12.05 11.90
N ILE A 441 -23.27 12.35 10.63
CA ILE A 441 -23.64 13.68 10.07
C ILE A 441 -25.13 13.79 9.69
N GLY A 442 -25.89 12.69 9.82
CA GLY A 442 -27.31 12.62 9.50
C GLY A 442 -27.60 12.63 8.00
N LEU A 443 -26.66 12.15 7.18
CA LEU A 443 -26.76 12.09 5.73
C LEU A 443 -27.10 10.65 5.29
N PRO A 444 -28.29 10.39 4.71
CA PRO A 444 -28.53 9.10 4.05
C PRO A 444 -27.61 8.94 2.82
N LEU A 445 -27.34 7.70 2.40
CA LEU A 445 -26.64 7.46 1.14
C LEU A 445 -27.43 8.12 -0.01
N PRO A 446 -26.82 8.99 -0.83
CA PRO A 446 -27.49 9.53 -2.00
C PRO A 446 -27.82 8.42 -3.02
N GLU A 447 -29.03 8.45 -3.59
CA GLU A 447 -29.43 7.52 -4.66
C GLU A 447 -28.53 7.64 -5.91
N GLN A 448 -28.04 8.86 -6.16
CA GLN A 448 -27.09 9.15 -7.24
C GLN A 448 -25.96 10.03 -6.75
N VAL A 449 -24.75 9.76 -7.27
CA VAL A 449 -23.58 10.62 -7.12
C VAL A 449 -23.01 10.87 -8.52
N ASN A 450 -22.80 12.13 -8.87
CA ASN A 450 -22.34 12.54 -10.20
C ASN A 450 -23.18 11.96 -11.37
N GLY A 451 -24.49 11.79 -11.15
CA GLY A 451 -25.42 11.23 -12.15
C GLY A 451 -25.37 9.70 -12.30
N ILE A 452 -24.65 9.00 -11.43
CA ILE A 452 -24.51 7.53 -11.44
C ILE A 452 -25.29 6.96 -10.26
N GLU A 453 -26.14 5.98 -10.52
CA GLU A 453 -26.89 5.25 -9.50
C GLU A 453 -25.93 4.52 -8.55
N GLN A 454 -26.22 4.60 -7.26
CA GLN A 454 -25.36 4.06 -6.22
C GLN A 454 -25.86 2.71 -5.72
N MET A 455 -24.98 1.71 -5.68
CA MET A 455 -25.31 0.44 -5.05
C MET A 455 -25.51 0.62 -3.53
N PRO A 456 -26.31 -0.22 -2.86
CA PRO A 456 -26.51 -0.11 -1.42
C PRO A 456 -25.21 -0.21 -0.62
N LEU A 457 -25.21 0.31 0.62
CA LEU A 457 -24.13 0.03 1.57
C LEU A 457 -24.20 -1.44 2.00
N HIS A 458 -23.05 -2.11 2.08
CA HIS A 458 -22.95 -3.47 2.65
C HIS A 458 -22.59 -3.44 4.14
N GLY A 459 -22.05 -2.31 4.60
CA GLY A 459 -21.85 -2.06 6.03
C GLY A 459 -23.08 -1.55 6.75
N THR A 460 -23.01 -1.58 8.08
CA THR A 460 -24.00 -1.04 8.99
C THR A 460 -23.35 -0.03 9.93
N SER A 461 -24.10 0.99 10.37
CA SER A 461 -23.55 2.01 11.26
C SER A 461 -23.26 1.44 12.66
N MET A 462 -22.06 1.69 13.17
CA MET A 462 -21.63 1.41 14.55
C MET A 462 -21.92 2.56 15.54
N ALA A 463 -22.63 3.61 15.10
CA ALA A 463 -22.88 4.81 15.91
C ALA A 463 -23.62 4.53 17.24
N ASN A 464 -24.42 3.45 17.32
CA ASN A 464 -25.08 3.04 18.57
C ASN A 464 -24.08 2.76 19.68
N THR A 465 -22.89 2.25 19.34
CA THR A 465 -21.89 1.89 20.35
C THR A 465 -21.12 3.09 20.89
N LEU A 466 -21.19 4.27 20.27
CA LEU A 466 -20.33 5.39 20.68
C LEU A 466 -20.61 5.88 22.11
N ASN A 467 -21.87 5.89 22.53
CA ASN A 467 -22.27 6.32 23.87
C ASN A 467 -23.04 5.24 24.65
N ASP A 468 -23.01 4.00 24.16
CA ASP A 468 -23.59 2.84 24.83
C ASP A 468 -22.63 1.66 24.65
N ASN A 469 -21.88 1.35 25.71
CA ASN A 469 -20.91 0.27 25.69
C ASN A 469 -21.56 -1.13 25.63
N GLU A 470 -22.80 -1.24 26.09
CA GLU A 470 -23.54 -2.50 26.21
C GLU A 470 -24.48 -2.73 25.01
N ALA A 471 -24.50 -1.81 24.05
CA ALA A 471 -25.29 -1.98 22.84
C ALA A 471 -24.83 -3.21 22.05
N ASP A 472 -25.80 -4.00 21.58
CA ASP A 472 -25.52 -5.11 20.67
C ASP A 472 -24.91 -4.61 19.34
N THR A 473 -24.11 -5.46 18.70
CA THR A 473 -23.71 -5.21 17.32
C THR A 473 -24.95 -5.19 16.41
N ARG A 474 -25.00 -4.21 15.51
CA ARG A 474 -25.99 -4.18 14.43
C ARG A 474 -25.61 -5.09 13.27
N LYS A 475 -24.37 -5.60 13.24
CA LYS A 475 -23.86 -6.48 12.19
C LYS A 475 -24.37 -7.91 12.42
N LYS A 476 -24.81 -8.57 11.35
CA LYS A 476 -25.37 -9.94 11.41
C LYS A 476 -24.53 -10.98 10.70
N VAL A 477 -23.88 -10.58 9.60
CA VAL A 477 -23.04 -11.44 8.78
C VAL A 477 -21.91 -10.63 8.19
N GLN A 478 -20.73 -11.25 8.01
CA GLN A 478 -19.63 -10.70 7.23
C GLN A 478 -18.79 -11.87 6.68
N TYR A 479 -18.72 -11.99 5.36
CA TYR A 479 -17.77 -12.88 4.71
C TYR A 479 -16.38 -12.23 4.57
N PHE A 480 -15.37 -13.07 4.38
CA PHE A 480 -14.00 -12.73 4.04
C PHE A 480 -13.53 -13.68 2.94
N GLU A 481 -12.84 -13.14 1.94
CA GLU A 481 -12.11 -13.93 0.95
C GLU A 481 -10.86 -13.15 0.55
N THR A 482 -9.73 -13.86 0.41
CA THR A 482 -8.55 -13.33 -0.27
C THR A 482 -7.73 -14.48 -0.81
N THR A 483 -7.54 -14.50 -2.13
CA THR A 483 -6.67 -15.43 -2.86
C THR A 483 -6.91 -16.89 -2.43
N GLY A 484 -8.17 -17.28 -2.32
CA GLY A 484 -8.61 -18.61 -1.94
C GLY A 484 -8.82 -18.82 -0.44
N HIS A 485 -8.21 -18.02 0.45
CA HIS A 485 -8.49 -18.09 1.89
C HIS A 485 -9.91 -17.57 2.15
N ARG A 486 -10.73 -18.32 2.89
CA ARG A 486 -12.15 -18.00 3.11
C ARG A 486 -12.50 -17.97 4.58
N ALA A 487 -13.42 -17.09 4.96
CA ALA A 487 -14.07 -17.14 6.26
C ALA A 487 -15.44 -16.47 6.22
N ILE A 488 -16.31 -16.81 7.18
CA ILE A 488 -17.55 -16.08 7.44
C ILE A 488 -17.76 -15.94 8.93
N TRP A 489 -18.21 -14.76 9.35
CA TRP A 489 -18.76 -14.52 10.67
C TRP A 489 -20.27 -14.35 10.59
N HIS A 490 -21.00 -15.00 11.49
CA HIS A 490 -22.46 -14.89 11.61
C HIS A 490 -22.89 -15.08 13.07
N GLU A 491 -23.40 -14.00 13.68
CA GLU A 491 -23.94 -13.97 15.04
C GLU A 491 -23.06 -14.70 16.08
N GLY A 492 -21.82 -14.24 16.23
CA GLY A 492 -20.85 -14.77 17.20
C GLY A 492 -20.01 -15.93 16.66
N TRP A 493 -20.54 -16.71 15.71
CA TRP A 493 -19.83 -17.84 15.10
C TRP A 493 -18.93 -17.42 13.95
N LYS A 494 -17.77 -18.06 13.80
CA LYS A 494 -16.88 -17.92 12.65
C LYS A 494 -16.47 -19.28 12.10
N ALA A 495 -16.68 -19.48 10.79
CA ALA A 495 -16.05 -20.57 10.05
C ALA A 495 -14.88 -20.00 9.23
N VAL A 496 -13.75 -20.72 9.17
CA VAL A 496 -12.54 -20.28 8.46
C VAL A 496 -11.79 -21.46 7.86
N THR A 497 -11.15 -21.26 6.72
CA THR A 497 -10.27 -22.27 6.11
C THR A 497 -8.98 -21.66 5.58
N PHE A 498 -7.90 -22.44 5.64
CA PHE A 498 -6.61 -22.10 5.06
C PHE A 498 -6.47 -22.77 3.69
N HIS A 499 -6.45 -21.98 2.62
CA HIS A 499 -6.21 -22.47 1.28
C HIS A 499 -4.74 -22.68 0.95
N THR A 500 -4.44 -23.83 0.37
CA THR A 500 -3.15 -24.11 -0.27
C THR A 500 -3.33 -23.92 -1.77
N ARG A 501 -2.59 -22.95 -2.33
CA ARG A 501 -2.66 -22.60 -3.75
C ARG A 501 -2.49 -23.83 -4.65
N GLY A 502 -3.45 -24.06 -5.53
CA GLY A 502 -3.56 -25.17 -6.48
C GLY A 502 -4.50 -26.28 -6.03
N ASP A 503 -4.90 -26.30 -4.75
CA ASP A 503 -5.79 -27.33 -4.22
C ASP A 503 -7.27 -27.06 -4.58
N ASP A 504 -8.10 -28.09 -4.49
CA ASP A 504 -9.54 -27.97 -4.75
C ASP A 504 -10.27 -27.34 -3.56
N PHE A 505 -10.97 -26.22 -3.81
CA PHE A 505 -11.79 -25.50 -2.84
C PHE A 505 -12.88 -26.37 -2.18
N GLU A 506 -13.32 -27.45 -2.81
CA GLU A 506 -14.34 -28.35 -2.24
C GLU A 506 -13.78 -29.33 -1.21
N THR A 507 -12.45 -29.51 -1.17
CA THR A 507 -11.78 -30.54 -0.33
C THR A 507 -11.13 -29.96 0.92
N GLU A 508 -11.26 -28.66 1.15
CA GLU A 508 -10.56 -27.97 2.22
C GLU A 508 -11.14 -28.26 3.60
N GLN A 509 -10.26 -28.29 4.59
CA GLN A 509 -10.67 -28.42 5.97
C GLN A 509 -11.10 -27.06 6.52
N TRP A 510 -12.35 -26.99 6.97
CA TRP A 510 -12.88 -25.83 7.68
C TRP A 510 -12.76 -26.00 9.19
N GLU A 511 -12.42 -24.91 9.87
CA GLU A 511 -12.44 -24.76 11.31
C GLU A 511 -13.67 -23.95 11.71
N LEU A 512 -14.22 -24.19 12.91
CA LEU A 512 -15.36 -23.46 13.45
C LEU A 512 -15.04 -22.92 14.85
N TYR A 513 -15.43 -21.68 15.12
CA TYR A 513 -15.17 -20.97 16.38
C TYR A 513 -16.40 -20.18 16.86
N HIS A 514 -16.58 -20.06 18.17
CA HIS A 514 -17.51 -19.10 18.77
C HIS A 514 -16.71 -17.90 19.33
N LEU A 515 -16.65 -16.80 18.59
CA LEU A 515 -15.72 -15.70 18.87
C LEU A 515 -16.04 -14.89 20.14
N ASP A 516 -17.27 -14.96 20.64
CA ASP A 516 -17.61 -14.33 21.93
C ASP A 516 -16.96 -15.05 23.12
N GLU A 517 -16.56 -16.32 22.94
CA GLU A 517 -15.90 -17.15 23.94
C GLU A 517 -14.40 -17.34 23.61
N ASP A 518 -14.07 -17.45 22.32
CA ASP A 518 -12.72 -17.66 21.82
C ASP A 518 -12.41 -16.76 20.62
N MET A 519 -12.09 -15.50 20.93
CA MET A 519 -11.71 -14.54 19.89
C MET A 519 -10.35 -14.85 19.22
N ALA A 520 -9.56 -15.78 19.79
CA ALA A 520 -8.22 -16.11 19.29
C ALA A 520 -8.16 -17.36 18.40
N GLU A 521 -9.31 -17.99 18.13
CA GLU A 521 -9.43 -19.12 17.20
C GLU A 521 -8.55 -20.30 17.62
N ILE A 522 -8.62 -20.66 18.91
CA ILE A 522 -7.82 -21.69 19.56
C ILE A 522 -8.56 -23.03 19.55
N ASP A 523 -9.80 -23.07 20.04
CA ASP A 523 -10.55 -24.32 20.20
C ASP A 523 -11.44 -24.55 18.97
N ASN A 524 -11.00 -25.41 18.06
CA ASN A 524 -11.78 -25.76 16.87
C ASN A 524 -13.00 -26.61 17.27
N LEU A 525 -14.20 -26.07 17.02
CA LEU A 525 -15.50 -26.65 17.34
C LEU A 525 -16.13 -27.44 16.18
N ALA A 526 -15.44 -27.57 15.04
CA ALA A 526 -15.98 -28.20 13.82
C ALA A 526 -16.53 -29.61 14.05
N GLU A 527 -15.77 -30.47 14.74
CA GLU A 527 -16.20 -31.84 15.05
C GLU A 527 -17.35 -31.91 16.06
N GLN A 528 -17.44 -30.91 16.95
CA GLN A 528 -18.47 -30.84 17.99
C GLN A 528 -19.79 -30.27 17.47
N HIS A 529 -19.73 -29.39 16.46
CA HIS A 529 -20.88 -28.70 15.88
C HIS A 529 -20.89 -28.80 14.33
N PRO A 530 -20.92 -30.02 13.75
CA PRO A 530 -20.81 -30.21 12.31
C PRO A 530 -21.97 -29.61 11.51
N GLU A 531 -23.20 -29.64 12.05
CA GLU A 531 -24.36 -29.02 11.40
C GLU A 531 -24.22 -27.50 11.34
N ARG A 532 -23.72 -26.87 12.43
CA ARG A 532 -23.46 -25.43 12.44
C ARG A 532 -22.36 -25.07 11.45
N LEU A 533 -21.30 -25.87 11.35
CA LEU A 533 -20.25 -25.64 10.36
C LEU A 533 -20.83 -25.70 8.93
N LYS A 534 -21.67 -26.71 8.64
CA LYS A 534 -22.32 -26.84 7.34
C LYS A 534 -23.20 -25.62 7.00
N GLU A 535 -24.01 -25.14 7.95
CA GLU A 535 -24.79 -23.91 7.78
C GLU A 535 -23.90 -22.70 7.46
N MET A 536 -22.77 -22.55 8.15
CA MET A 536 -21.83 -21.45 7.92
C MET A 536 -21.18 -21.53 6.54
N ILE A 537 -20.81 -22.73 6.07
CA ILE A 537 -20.23 -22.93 4.73
C ILE A 537 -21.26 -22.59 3.65
N GLU A 538 -22.50 -23.06 3.79
CA GLU A 538 -23.60 -22.73 2.88
C GLU A 538 -23.84 -21.21 2.83
N LEU A 539 -23.88 -20.55 4.01
CA LEU A 539 -24.03 -19.10 4.09
C LEU A 539 -22.85 -18.35 3.45
N TRP A 540 -21.62 -18.87 3.56
CA TRP A 540 -20.46 -18.28 2.89
C TRP A 540 -20.65 -18.28 1.38
N TRP A 541 -21.14 -19.38 0.79
CA TRP A 541 -21.43 -19.46 -0.64
C TRP A 541 -22.54 -18.49 -1.07
N GLN A 542 -23.61 -18.37 -0.29
CA GLN A 542 -24.69 -17.40 -0.56
C GLN A 542 -24.17 -15.96 -0.56
N GLU A 543 -23.39 -15.58 0.45
CA GLU A 543 -22.76 -14.25 0.54
C GLU A 543 -21.75 -14.04 -0.60
N ALA A 544 -21.02 -15.08 -0.99
CA ALA A 544 -20.06 -15.04 -2.09
C ALA A 544 -20.75 -14.77 -3.44
N GLU A 545 -21.88 -15.42 -3.71
CA GLU A 545 -22.71 -15.16 -4.89
C GLU A 545 -23.31 -13.76 -4.87
N GLN A 546 -23.92 -13.37 -3.74
CA GLN A 546 -24.58 -12.07 -3.58
C GLN A 546 -23.62 -10.90 -3.75
N HIS A 547 -22.39 -11.02 -3.24
CA HIS A 547 -21.41 -9.95 -3.22
C HIS A 547 -20.35 -10.03 -4.32
N GLY A 548 -20.52 -10.94 -5.28
CA GLY A 548 -19.66 -11.03 -6.47
C GLY A 548 -18.25 -11.53 -6.17
N VAL A 549 -18.08 -12.41 -5.18
CA VAL A 549 -16.78 -13.03 -4.87
C VAL A 549 -16.33 -13.95 -6.01
N LEU A 550 -17.28 -14.57 -6.72
CA LEU A 550 -16.99 -15.57 -7.75
C LEU A 550 -16.54 -14.95 -9.08
N PRO A 551 -15.67 -15.64 -9.85
CA PRO A 551 -15.06 -16.93 -9.52
C PRO A 551 -13.97 -16.81 -8.44
N LEU A 552 -13.80 -17.87 -7.66
CA LEU A 552 -12.63 -18.00 -6.79
C LEU A 552 -11.37 -18.16 -7.63
N ASP A 553 -10.31 -17.43 -7.25
CA ASP A 553 -9.02 -17.48 -7.90
C ASP A 553 -7.92 -17.30 -6.85
N ASP A 554 -7.21 -18.40 -6.60
CA ASP A 554 -6.05 -18.50 -5.70
C ASP A 554 -4.73 -18.12 -6.37
N MET A 555 -4.82 -17.64 -7.61
CA MET A 555 -3.71 -17.30 -8.46
C MET A 555 -2.91 -18.52 -8.95
N SER A 556 -3.33 -19.77 -8.77
CA SER A 556 -2.57 -20.94 -9.24
C SER A 556 -2.60 -21.14 -10.76
N GLY A 557 -3.65 -20.66 -11.42
CA GLY A 557 -3.85 -20.82 -12.87
C GLY A 557 -2.90 -19.99 -13.75
N ILE A 558 -2.99 -20.22 -15.06
CA ILE A 558 -2.21 -19.53 -16.12
C ILE A 558 -2.26 -17.99 -16.00
N ASN A 559 -3.37 -17.50 -15.45
CA ASN A 559 -3.71 -16.08 -15.30
C ASN A 559 -3.45 -15.52 -13.89
N GLY A 560 -2.83 -16.30 -13.01
CA GLY A 560 -2.95 -16.09 -11.58
C GLY A 560 -2.27 -14.82 -11.03
N ALA A 561 -1.10 -14.45 -11.55
CA ALA A 561 -0.47 -13.16 -11.21
C ALA A 561 -1.14 -11.96 -11.90
N GLY A 562 -2.11 -12.23 -12.78
CA GLY A 562 -2.88 -11.30 -13.59
C GLY A 562 -2.97 -11.76 -15.04
N TRP A 563 -4.15 -11.66 -15.64
CA TRP A 563 -4.37 -11.87 -17.08
C TRP A 563 -4.50 -10.53 -17.77
N TRP A 564 -3.64 -10.31 -18.77
CA TRP A 564 -3.61 -9.10 -19.59
C TRP A 564 -3.37 -9.51 -21.05
N PRO A 565 -3.80 -8.68 -22.02
CA PRO A 565 -3.36 -8.83 -23.40
C PRO A 565 -1.83 -8.90 -23.47
N GLU A 566 -1.29 -9.58 -24.47
CA GLU A 566 0.16 -9.71 -24.68
C GLU A 566 0.86 -8.35 -24.51
N PRO A 567 1.86 -8.24 -23.62
CA PRO A 567 2.51 -6.97 -23.34
C PRO A 567 3.12 -6.41 -24.63
N LYS A 568 3.06 -5.09 -24.78
CA LYS A 568 3.72 -4.40 -25.90
C LYS A 568 5.20 -4.75 -25.87
N ASN A 569 5.68 -5.31 -26.96
CA ASN A 569 7.08 -5.68 -27.14
C ASN A 569 7.89 -4.61 -27.88
N HIS A 570 7.24 -3.54 -28.36
CA HIS A 570 7.87 -2.40 -29.02
C HIS A 570 7.45 -1.09 -28.34
N TRP A 571 8.43 -0.26 -28.00
CA TRP A 571 8.22 1.05 -27.37
C TRP A 571 9.10 2.10 -28.03
N VAL A 572 8.53 3.29 -28.24
CA VAL A 572 9.28 4.49 -28.61
C VAL A 572 9.06 5.52 -27.51
N LEU A 573 10.13 5.83 -26.79
CA LEU A 573 10.14 6.73 -25.66
C LEU A 573 10.95 7.98 -26.01
N TYR A 574 10.61 9.11 -25.41
CA TYR A 574 11.25 10.39 -25.66
C TYR A 574 11.88 10.92 -24.37
N GLN A 575 12.80 11.88 -24.50
CA GLN A 575 13.35 12.58 -23.35
C GLN A 575 12.22 13.07 -22.42
N ASP A 576 12.41 12.91 -21.12
CA ASP A 576 11.45 13.23 -20.06
C ASP A 576 10.25 12.27 -19.94
N ALA A 577 10.20 11.18 -20.71
CA ALA A 577 9.23 10.12 -20.47
C ALA A 577 9.45 9.49 -19.10
N VAL A 578 8.36 9.37 -18.33
CA VAL A 578 8.30 8.65 -17.07
C VAL A 578 7.16 7.66 -17.13
N LEU A 579 7.43 6.38 -16.92
CA LEU A 579 6.43 5.32 -16.89
C LEU A 579 6.48 4.57 -15.55
N PRO A 580 5.33 4.16 -14.99
CA PRO A 580 5.30 3.34 -13.79
C PRO A 580 6.11 2.05 -13.96
N HIS A 581 6.77 1.60 -12.89
CA HIS A 581 7.46 0.30 -12.85
C HIS A 581 6.46 -0.86 -12.79
N HIS A 582 5.81 -1.12 -13.90
CA HIS A 582 4.90 -2.24 -14.05
C HIS A 582 4.77 -2.60 -15.52
N PHE A 583 4.83 -3.89 -15.84
CA PHE A 583 4.67 -4.41 -17.21
C PHE A 583 3.33 -4.06 -17.89
N LYS A 584 2.38 -3.48 -17.15
CA LYS A 584 1.10 -2.99 -17.69
C LYS A 584 1.21 -1.57 -18.26
N ALA A 585 2.15 -0.78 -17.75
CA ALA A 585 2.34 0.62 -18.07
C ALA A 585 3.72 0.94 -18.68
N GLY A 586 4.63 -0.03 -18.68
CA GLY A 586 5.98 0.10 -19.24
C GLY A 586 6.54 -1.21 -19.83
N PRO A 587 7.73 -1.14 -20.45
CA PRO A 587 8.45 -2.27 -21.03
C PRO A 587 8.80 -3.36 -20.00
N ARG A 588 8.92 -4.60 -20.46
CA ARG A 588 9.27 -5.76 -19.62
C ARG A 588 10.58 -6.38 -20.10
N LEU A 589 11.71 -5.96 -19.51
CA LEU A 589 13.05 -6.32 -20.02
C LEU A 589 13.85 -7.30 -19.15
N LEU A 590 13.47 -7.44 -17.88
CA LEU A 590 14.19 -8.31 -16.94
C LEU A 590 13.99 -9.79 -17.28
N GLY A 591 15.11 -10.49 -17.53
CA GLY A 591 15.11 -11.90 -17.92
C GLY A 591 14.47 -12.18 -19.28
N VAL A 592 14.40 -11.16 -20.15
CA VAL A 592 13.81 -11.15 -21.50
C VAL A 592 14.88 -10.68 -22.47
N SER A 593 15.07 -11.37 -23.59
CA SER A 593 16.00 -10.87 -24.62
C SER A 593 15.45 -9.58 -25.24
N HIS A 594 16.27 -8.54 -25.37
CA HIS A 594 15.79 -7.24 -25.82
C HIS A 594 16.86 -6.41 -26.52
N ARG A 595 16.42 -5.37 -27.22
CA ARG A 595 17.24 -4.35 -27.85
C ARG A 595 16.81 -2.99 -27.34
N ILE A 596 17.79 -2.14 -27.04
CA ILE A 596 17.56 -0.73 -26.75
C ILE A 596 18.41 0.08 -27.73
N THR A 597 17.76 0.95 -28.50
CA THR A 597 18.41 1.86 -29.46
C THR A 597 18.09 3.29 -29.06
N ALA A 598 19.09 4.12 -28.82
CA ALA A 598 18.91 5.52 -28.46
C ALA A 598 19.63 6.44 -29.44
N ARG A 599 18.91 7.46 -29.93
CA ARG A 599 19.49 8.54 -30.74
C ARG A 599 19.83 9.70 -29.83
N VAL A 600 21.12 9.99 -29.69
CA VAL A 600 21.63 11.03 -28.78
C VAL A 600 22.40 12.11 -29.54
N GLU A 601 22.44 13.30 -28.99
CA GLU A 601 23.23 14.43 -29.50
C GLU A 601 24.11 15.00 -28.38
N ARG A 602 25.42 15.02 -28.63
CA ARG A 602 26.47 15.45 -27.70
C ARG A 602 27.38 16.48 -28.37
N ALA A 603 27.47 17.70 -27.86
CA ALA A 603 28.36 18.72 -28.42
C ALA A 603 29.80 18.62 -27.89
N THR A 604 29.94 18.08 -26.67
CA THR A 604 31.18 17.96 -25.90
C THR A 604 31.21 16.62 -25.15
N ASN A 605 31.41 16.63 -23.83
CA ASN A 605 31.48 15.42 -23.01
C ASN A 605 30.17 15.18 -22.24
N GLU A 606 29.01 15.51 -22.84
CA GLU A 606 27.72 15.29 -22.21
C GLU A 606 27.59 13.82 -21.80
N LYS A 607 27.09 13.62 -20.59
CA LYS A 607 27.04 12.35 -19.87
C LYS A 607 25.75 12.26 -19.05
N GLY A 608 25.47 11.06 -18.55
CA GLY A 608 24.35 10.75 -17.67
C GLY A 608 23.47 9.61 -18.20
N VAL A 609 22.36 9.35 -17.50
CA VAL A 609 21.43 8.25 -17.81
C VAL A 609 20.62 8.53 -19.07
N ILE A 610 20.73 7.67 -20.07
CA ILE A 610 19.87 7.71 -21.26
C ILE A 610 18.48 7.19 -20.90
N ILE A 611 18.43 6.04 -20.23
CA ILE A 611 17.19 5.42 -19.77
C ILE A 611 17.49 4.54 -18.54
N SER A 612 16.61 4.55 -17.56
CA SER A 612 16.63 3.64 -16.41
C SER A 612 15.23 3.12 -16.13
N ASP A 613 15.15 1.97 -15.49
CA ASP A 613 13.91 1.40 -14.94
C ASP A 613 14.26 0.68 -13.65
N GLY A 614 13.77 1.24 -12.53
CA GLY A 614 14.20 0.84 -11.20
C GLY A 614 15.33 1.67 -10.61
N GLY A 615 16.01 1.10 -9.62
CA GLY A 615 17.05 1.76 -8.84
C GLY A 615 17.97 0.80 -8.11
N ARG A 616 18.51 1.24 -6.96
CA ARG A 616 19.54 0.52 -6.18
C ARG A 616 19.14 -0.88 -5.73
N PHE A 617 17.85 -1.11 -5.50
CA PHE A 617 17.33 -2.36 -4.94
C PHE A 617 16.84 -3.34 -6.00
N GLY A 618 16.88 -2.93 -7.25
CA GLY A 618 16.39 -3.69 -8.38
C GLY A 618 16.18 -2.75 -9.57
N GLY A 619 16.67 -3.13 -10.75
CA GLY A 619 16.47 -2.32 -11.95
C GLY A 619 17.58 -2.50 -12.98
N TRP A 620 17.54 -1.67 -14.01
CA TRP A 620 18.57 -1.59 -15.05
C TRP A 620 18.71 -0.16 -15.56
N SER A 621 19.88 0.17 -16.13
CA SER A 621 20.16 1.51 -16.65
C SER A 621 21.13 1.45 -17.83
N LEU A 622 20.81 2.21 -18.88
CA LEU A 622 21.71 2.52 -20.00
C LEU A 622 22.18 3.97 -19.85
N PHE A 623 23.48 4.18 -19.75
CA PHE A 623 24.03 5.51 -19.45
C PHE A 623 25.37 5.77 -20.14
N ILE A 624 25.71 7.05 -20.28
CA ILE A 624 26.99 7.51 -20.81
C ILE A 624 27.82 8.04 -19.65
N GLN A 625 29.02 7.49 -19.46
CA GLN A 625 30.01 7.99 -18.53
C GLN A 625 31.40 7.84 -19.13
N ASP A 626 32.31 8.77 -18.85
CA ASP A 626 33.69 8.74 -19.37
C ASP A 626 33.76 8.55 -20.91
N ASN A 627 32.80 9.15 -21.63
CA ASN A 627 32.57 9.02 -23.08
C ASN A 627 32.27 7.60 -23.58
N GLN A 628 32.00 6.63 -22.71
CA GLN A 628 31.64 5.26 -23.07
C GLN A 628 30.17 4.96 -22.75
N LEU A 629 29.60 3.97 -23.44
CA LEU A 629 28.26 3.46 -23.16
C LEU A 629 28.34 2.36 -22.12
N HIS A 630 27.48 2.41 -21.11
CA HIS A 630 27.39 1.41 -20.06
C HIS A 630 25.97 0.89 -19.94
N TYR A 631 25.83 -0.40 -19.68
CA TYR A 631 24.57 -1.03 -19.32
C TYR A 631 24.72 -1.75 -17.98
N ALA A 632 23.96 -1.33 -16.99
CA ALA A 632 23.96 -1.90 -15.66
C ALA A 632 22.63 -2.60 -15.35
N VAL A 633 22.72 -3.69 -14.60
CA VAL A 633 21.58 -4.41 -14.03
C VAL A 633 21.87 -4.61 -12.55
N ASN A 634 20.92 -4.21 -11.71
CA ASN A 634 21.02 -4.35 -10.27
C ASN A 634 19.98 -5.34 -9.77
N LEU A 635 20.43 -6.32 -8.98
CA LEU A 635 19.60 -7.34 -8.36
C LEU A 635 19.83 -7.32 -6.85
N TYR A 636 18.92 -6.69 -6.10
CA TYR A 636 18.97 -6.65 -4.64
C TYR A 636 20.29 -6.09 -4.07
N GLY A 637 20.85 -5.07 -4.74
CA GLY A 637 22.13 -4.46 -4.42
C GLY A 637 23.36 -5.16 -5.02
N ASP A 638 23.20 -6.31 -5.69
CA ASP A 638 24.25 -6.91 -6.52
C ASP A 638 24.17 -6.33 -7.94
N CYS A 639 25.10 -5.44 -8.28
CA CYS A 639 25.10 -4.71 -9.55
C CYS A 639 26.13 -5.30 -10.51
N GLY A 640 25.66 -5.76 -11.68
CA GLY A 640 26.49 -6.11 -12.83
C GLY A 640 26.49 -4.98 -13.85
N ARG A 641 27.66 -4.63 -14.41
CA ARG A 641 27.78 -3.58 -15.43
C ARG A 641 28.63 -4.03 -16.60
N ALA A 642 28.07 -3.90 -17.80
CA ALA A 642 28.74 -4.10 -19.06
C ALA A 642 29.17 -2.75 -19.67
N THR A 643 30.35 -2.70 -20.30
CA THR A 643 30.89 -1.44 -20.87
C THR A 643 31.33 -1.59 -22.33
N ALA A 644 30.96 -0.62 -23.18
CA ALA A 644 31.42 -0.55 -24.55
C ALA A 644 32.93 -0.27 -24.62
N THR A 645 33.65 -0.92 -25.53
CA THR A 645 35.10 -0.77 -25.74
C THR A 645 35.48 0.44 -26.60
N LYS A 646 34.50 1.15 -27.16
CA LYS A 646 34.70 2.35 -27.97
C LYS A 646 34.06 3.56 -27.30
N GLU A 647 34.68 4.72 -27.48
CA GLU A 647 34.10 6.01 -27.12
C GLU A 647 32.97 6.41 -28.07
N ILE A 648 31.98 7.10 -27.55
CA ILE A 648 30.85 7.66 -28.29
C ILE A 648 31.31 8.97 -28.95
N PRO A 649 31.20 9.11 -30.28
CA PRO A 649 31.60 10.33 -30.98
C PRO A 649 30.75 11.55 -30.60
N LEU A 650 31.25 12.73 -30.96
CA LEU A 650 30.51 14.00 -30.86
C LEU A 650 29.50 14.11 -32.01
N GLY A 651 28.46 14.92 -31.79
CA GLY A 651 27.39 15.18 -32.72
C GLY A 651 26.20 14.25 -32.50
N LYS A 652 25.50 13.95 -33.59
CA LYS A 652 24.36 13.03 -33.59
C LYS A 652 24.87 11.61 -33.75
N THR A 653 24.51 10.75 -32.81
CA THR A 653 24.97 9.37 -32.76
C THR A 653 23.83 8.45 -32.36
N THR A 654 23.77 7.28 -32.99
CA THR A 654 22.89 6.19 -32.56
C THR A 654 23.70 5.22 -31.73
N VAL A 655 23.32 5.03 -30.47
CA VAL A 655 23.87 3.99 -29.60
C VAL A 655 22.85 2.87 -29.46
N ARG A 656 23.31 1.62 -29.45
CA ARG A 656 22.43 0.46 -29.34
C ARG A 656 23.05 -0.63 -28.48
N ILE A 657 22.21 -1.30 -27.70
CA ILE A 657 22.55 -2.57 -27.06
C ILE A 657 21.58 -3.66 -27.49
N ASP A 658 22.12 -4.87 -27.66
CA ASP A 658 21.35 -6.11 -27.77
C ASP A 658 21.68 -6.98 -26.54
N VAL A 659 20.68 -7.30 -25.74
CA VAL A 659 20.78 -8.16 -24.57
C VAL A 659 20.14 -9.50 -24.90
N LEU A 660 20.96 -10.56 -24.92
CA LEU A 660 20.53 -11.92 -25.23
C LEU A 660 20.53 -12.76 -23.95
N LYS A 661 19.37 -13.35 -23.61
CA LYS A 661 19.27 -14.31 -22.51
C LYS A 661 19.99 -15.60 -22.90
N THR A 662 21.11 -15.90 -22.25
CA THR A 662 21.93 -17.10 -22.50
C THR A 662 21.78 -18.16 -21.42
N GLY A 663 21.10 -17.83 -20.31
CA GLY A 663 20.72 -18.75 -19.24
C GLY A 663 19.64 -18.14 -18.34
N ASP A 664 19.30 -18.82 -17.24
CA ASP A 664 18.23 -18.37 -16.34
C ASP A 664 18.54 -17.04 -15.62
N GLN A 665 19.83 -16.75 -15.42
CA GLN A 665 20.35 -15.58 -14.72
C GLN A 665 21.44 -14.87 -15.52
N GLU A 666 21.63 -15.25 -16.79
CA GLU A 666 22.74 -14.80 -17.63
C GLU A 666 22.22 -14.05 -18.85
N GLY A 667 22.73 -12.83 -19.05
CA GLY A 667 22.46 -11.99 -20.20
C GLY A 667 23.75 -11.55 -20.87
N ARG A 668 23.89 -11.81 -22.17
CA ARG A 668 25.01 -11.29 -22.97
C ARG A 668 24.62 -9.96 -23.60
N VAL A 669 25.38 -8.91 -23.31
CA VAL A 669 25.17 -7.55 -23.79
C VAL A 669 26.14 -7.28 -24.94
N ARG A 670 25.63 -6.87 -26.10
CA ARG A 670 26.41 -6.43 -27.26
C ARG A 670 26.17 -4.96 -27.54
N PHE A 671 27.25 -4.20 -27.70
CA PHE A 671 27.20 -2.76 -27.91
C PHE A 671 27.41 -2.39 -29.38
N TYR A 672 26.72 -1.36 -29.84
CA TYR A 672 26.87 -0.79 -31.18
C TYR A 672 26.84 0.75 -31.13
N ILE A 673 27.65 1.38 -31.98
CA ILE A 673 27.68 2.84 -32.20
C ILE A 673 27.60 3.07 -33.70
N ASP A 674 26.56 3.76 -34.17
CA ASP A 674 26.24 3.95 -35.59
C ASP A 674 26.30 2.62 -36.38
N ASP A 675 25.65 1.60 -35.81
CA ASP A 675 25.60 0.21 -36.29
C ASP A 675 26.94 -0.54 -36.36
N GLN A 676 28.04 0.07 -35.90
CA GLN A 676 29.33 -0.60 -35.79
C GLN A 676 29.49 -1.28 -34.42
N PRO A 677 29.94 -2.54 -34.35
CA PRO A 677 30.20 -3.22 -33.08
C PRO A 677 31.16 -2.43 -32.18
N ALA A 678 30.82 -2.35 -30.90
CA ALA A 678 31.51 -1.56 -29.87
C ALA A 678 31.77 -2.36 -28.59
N GLY A 679 31.82 -3.69 -28.67
CA GLY A 679 32.14 -4.59 -27.55
C GLY A 679 31.01 -5.54 -27.17
N GLU A 680 31.32 -6.54 -26.36
CA GLU A 680 30.34 -7.42 -25.75
C GLU A 680 30.82 -7.89 -24.37
N GLU A 681 29.88 -8.15 -23.46
CA GLU A 681 30.16 -8.62 -22.10
C GLU A 681 28.98 -9.46 -21.59
N THR A 682 29.22 -10.35 -20.62
CA THR A 682 28.20 -11.19 -20.00
C THR A 682 27.90 -10.69 -18.59
N LEU A 683 26.61 -10.54 -18.27
CA LEU A 683 26.11 -10.21 -16.94
C LEU A 683 25.48 -11.44 -16.30
N THR A 684 25.80 -11.70 -15.04
CA THR A 684 25.24 -12.82 -14.23
C THR A 684 24.11 -12.39 -13.30
N GLN A 685 23.78 -11.10 -13.30
CA GLN A 685 22.69 -10.49 -12.52
C GLN A 685 21.39 -10.39 -13.34
N PHE A 686 21.29 -11.08 -14.48
CA PHE A 686 20.18 -10.93 -15.43
C PHE A 686 19.00 -11.87 -15.11
N HIS A 687 18.20 -11.51 -14.10
CA HIS A 687 17.11 -12.36 -13.59
C HIS A 687 15.73 -11.97 -14.16
N LYS A 688 14.84 -12.96 -14.28
CA LYS A 688 13.42 -12.77 -14.65
C LYS A 688 12.59 -12.01 -13.60
N TYR A 689 12.93 -12.17 -12.32
CA TYR A 689 12.17 -11.59 -11.22
C TYR A 689 13.05 -10.61 -10.46
N ASN A 690 12.71 -9.34 -10.59
CA ASN A 690 13.34 -8.24 -9.89
C ASN A 690 12.31 -7.12 -9.82
N PHE A 691 11.67 -6.97 -8.66
CA PHE A 691 10.62 -5.98 -8.45
C PHE A 691 11.21 -4.80 -7.69
N THR A 692 10.86 -3.58 -8.11
CA THR A 692 11.20 -2.32 -7.43
C THR A 692 10.02 -1.35 -7.56
N ASN A 693 9.96 -0.30 -6.74
CA ASN A 693 8.94 0.75 -6.88
C ASN A 693 9.59 2.08 -7.27
N GLU A 694 10.41 2.03 -8.32
CA GLU A 694 11.07 3.20 -8.90
C GLU A 694 10.81 3.18 -10.40
N PRO A 695 10.32 4.28 -11.00
CA PRO A 695 9.76 4.26 -12.34
C PRO A 695 10.81 4.05 -13.44
N LEU A 696 10.32 3.79 -14.65
CA LEU A 696 11.12 3.95 -15.85
C LEU A 696 11.22 5.43 -16.21
N GLU A 697 12.43 5.90 -16.48
CA GLU A 697 12.72 7.29 -16.83
C GLU A 697 13.66 7.40 -18.04
N VAL A 698 13.40 8.36 -18.93
CA VAL A 698 14.30 8.67 -20.06
C VAL A 698 14.99 10.01 -19.83
N GLY A 699 16.32 9.99 -19.90
CA GLY A 699 17.19 11.14 -19.69
C GLY A 699 17.53 11.43 -18.24
N ARG A 700 17.12 10.57 -17.30
CA ARG A 700 17.41 10.70 -15.87
C ARG A 700 17.27 9.37 -15.14
N ASP A 701 17.88 9.29 -13.96
CA ASP A 701 17.54 8.37 -12.86
C ASP A 701 17.35 9.28 -11.64
N SER A 702 16.12 9.48 -11.19
CA SER A 702 15.77 10.53 -10.22
C SER A 702 15.83 10.12 -8.74
N GLN A 703 15.58 8.85 -8.43
CA GLN A 703 15.34 8.38 -7.06
C GLN A 703 16.60 7.76 -6.43
N THR A 704 16.93 6.52 -6.78
CA THR A 704 18.15 5.86 -6.30
C THR A 704 18.94 5.27 -7.46
N PRO A 705 20.28 5.34 -7.42
CA PRO A 705 21.08 4.95 -8.57
C PRO A 705 21.03 3.44 -8.78
N VAL A 706 20.72 3.01 -10.00
CA VAL A 706 20.86 1.59 -10.39
C VAL A 706 22.31 1.13 -10.23
N ASP A 707 23.27 1.96 -10.65
CA ASP A 707 24.71 1.66 -10.59
C ASP A 707 25.46 2.62 -9.65
N SER A 708 26.26 2.03 -8.75
CA SER A 708 27.01 2.79 -7.73
C SER A 708 28.07 3.77 -8.26
N SER A 709 28.41 3.73 -9.55
CA SER A 709 29.35 4.66 -10.16
C SER A 709 28.79 6.06 -10.41
N TYR A 710 27.48 6.24 -10.28
CA TYR A 710 26.85 7.54 -10.33
C TYR A 710 25.91 7.79 -9.14
N THR A 711 25.46 9.04 -9.01
CA THR A 711 24.53 9.49 -7.97
C THR A 711 23.24 9.99 -8.61
N SER A 712 22.11 9.79 -7.94
CA SER A 712 20.80 10.31 -8.33
C SER A 712 20.55 11.70 -7.68
N PRO A 713 19.87 12.64 -8.35
CA PRO A 713 19.37 12.53 -9.72
C PRO A 713 20.50 12.56 -10.76
N ASN A 714 20.56 11.56 -11.65
CA ASN A 714 21.55 11.47 -12.71
C ASN A 714 20.97 11.93 -14.06
N VAL A 715 20.92 13.24 -14.29
CA VAL A 715 20.34 13.81 -15.51
C VAL A 715 21.32 13.75 -16.68
N PHE A 716 20.86 13.27 -17.84
CA PHE A 716 21.63 13.35 -19.07
C PHE A 716 21.79 14.80 -19.52
N THR A 717 23.03 15.22 -19.73
CA THR A 717 23.38 16.61 -20.04
C THR A 717 23.31 16.96 -21.53
N GLY A 718 23.11 15.95 -22.39
CA GLY A 718 22.91 16.12 -23.82
C GLY A 718 21.44 16.10 -24.20
N LYS A 719 21.16 15.80 -25.47
CA LYS A 719 19.80 15.63 -25.97
C LYS A 719 19.56 14.18 -26.36
N ILE A 720 18.41 13.64 -25.96
CA ILE A 720 17.90 12.35 -26.41
C ILE A 720 16.77 12.64 -27.38
N VAL A 721 16.91 12.18 -28.63
CA VAL A 721 15.86 12.33 -29.63
C VAL A 721 14.76 11.31 -29.37
N ASP A 722 15.13 10.07 -29.07
CA ASP A 722 14.24 8.95 -28.74
C ASP A 722 15.06 7.76 -28.23
N VAL A 723 14.35 6.85 -27.57
CA VAL A 723 14.80 5.52 -27.17
C VAL A 723 13.77 4.51 -27.67
N VAL A 724 14.21 3.59 -28.53
CA VAL A 724 13.41 2.49 -29.06
C VAL A 724 13.77 1.21 -28.32
N ILE A 725 12.76 0.47 -27.86
CA ILE A 725 12.92 -0.78 -27.13
C ILE A 725 12.14 -1.87 -27.86
N ASP A 726 12.83 -2.96 -28.19
CA ASP A 726 12.25 -4.18 -28.76
C ASP A 726 12.53 -5.37 -27.84
N ALA A 727 11.52 -6.16 -27.49
CA ALA A 727 11.64 -7.33 -26.61
C ALA A 727 11.16 -8.61 -27.29
N VAL A 728 11.87 -9.72 -27.08
CA VAL A 728 11.61 -11.01 -27.74
C VAL A 728 11.57 -12.12 -26.70
N GLY A 729 10.37 -12.35 -26.16
CA GLY A 729 10.01 -13.52 -25.34
C GLY A 729 10.88 -13.79 -24.10
N GLU A 730 10.49 -14.78 -23.31
CA GLU A 730 11.25 -15.22 -22.13
C GLU A 730 12.16 -16.42 -22.39
N ASP A 731 12.03 -17.04 -23.55
CA ASP A 731 12.71 -18.28 -23.88
C ASP A 731 14.23 -18.08 -23.95
N VAL A 732 14.98 -19.11 -23.57
CA VAL A 732 16.41 -19.17 -23.89
C VAL A 732 16.51 -19.46 -25.38
N VAL A 733 16.90 -18.46 -26.17
CA VAL A 733 16.81 -18.52 -27.63
C VAL A 733 18.18 -18.85 -28.26
N ASP A 734 18.16 -19.50 -29.43
CA ASP A 734 19.31 -19.50 -30.34
C ASP A 734 19.67 -18.05 -30.69
N GLN A 735 20.95 -17.69 -30.53
CA GLN A 735 21.44 -16.32 -30.74
C GLN A 735 21.08 -15.74 -32.10
N ASN A 736 21.09 -16.56 -33.16
CA ASN A 736 20.76 -16.09 -34.51
C ASN A 736 19.25 -15.86 -34.66
N LYS A 737 18.44 -16.75 -34.09
CA LYS A 737 16.97 -16.66 -34.14
C LYS A 737 16.45 -15.45 -33.36
N ALA A 738 17.01 -15.17 -32.17
CA ALA A 738 16.63 -14.01 -31.38
C ALA A 738 16.99 -12.68 -32.08
N LEU A 739 18.15 -12.65 -32.74
CA LEU A 739 18.57 -11.50 -33.54
C LEU A 739 17.67 -11.30 -34.76
N GLU A 740 17.29 -12.37 -35.45
CA GLU A 740 16.33 -12.32 -36.55
C GLU A 740 14.96 -11.80 -36.09
N GLU A 741 14.47 -12.26 -34.94
CA GLU A 741 13.20 -11.78 -34.35
C GLU A 741 13.28 -10.30 -33.93
N LEU A 742 14.39 -9.86 -33.31
CA LEU A 742 14.66 -8.45 -33.00
C LEU A 742 14.87 -7.56 -34.24
N MET A 743 15.25 -8.15 -35.38
CA MET A 743 15.46 -7.42 -36.64
C MET A 743 14.20 -7.40 -37.52
N GLY A 744 13.31 -8.39 -37.37
CA GLY A 744 12.07 -8.51 -38.14
C GLY A 744 10.92 -7.62 -37.67
N SER A 745 11.07 -6.90 -36.55
CA SER A 745 10.08 -5.95 -36.01
C SER A 745 10.19 -4.51 -36.57
N GLN A 746 11.07 -4.25 -37.54
CA GLN A 746 11.31 -2.92 -38.14
C GLN A 746 10.20 -2.42 -39.07
#